data_AF-A0A915NKH0-F1
#
_entry.id   AF-A0A915NKH0-F1
#
_cell.length_a   1.000
_cell.length_b   1.000
_cell.length_c   1.000
_cell.angle_alpha   90.00
_cell.angle_beta   90.00
_cell.angle_gamma   90.00
#
_symmetry.space_group_name_H-M   'P 1'
#
loop_
_entity.id
_entity.type
_entity.pdbx_description
1 polymer ?
#
loop_
_entity_poly.entity_id
_entity_poly.type
_entity_poly.pdbx_seq_one_letter_code
_entity_poly.pdbx_strand_id
1 'polypeptide(L)'
;LKVSFFLNFNFIFFIKETTKLLNSLTLYDFNFLLFRCESEELATLSTGSYQIPNFGKLPYCGFMGIRQLLVNIQSSRDLGHPFCENLRQGTWLIEYSINRLKRFSTTLEKFAILLEHAFNSLKNFPHHLRPCYFEMIFTYFYVAIERAFLEKIFSQSPILPRIRITELLCIASNAFIAHIPNALLPPLANNKDNKISLSAGLPHFAEGIWRNWGRDTFIALPGIFLLTGRFEDAKNCILAYAGTLRHGLIPNLLAEGKAPRYNCRDAVWFWIAPDGFKILQEQVLRLYPTDDSTGEDLKEEPLQCTIYEALCRHFEDSFPGFNVQAYICPKTGLIFGGNRWNCGTWMDKMGSSSNGGNKGEPATPRDGAAVELQGLAFCVAKALDKYSNEGIFPYKELKNDSLGTSISWSDWASKIQKSFLEHFYIPETCTDKYVNRKGIIKDSFKSSLGYTDYQLRPNFCIALDVAPNLIDPNLAWNALECAGNILAINAPLGICTLDPKDWTYNGYYNNTDDGNNKVTAKGWNYHQGPEWLWVACAYMSAKLKIASLLYKNGRKLEWHQTLDEIRRRLYRYEKILTNGEWASLPELTNAKGEKCGDSCPAQAWSVGYALDVIETMRKCQEELGTRACPGVNLKMPAIPRVDRIKNIYSAAKALNFGFRLSATNPQAVLFDGISGHFPQLQRVTIRFCKT
;
A
#
# COMPACT_ATOMS: atom_id res chain seq x y z
N LEU A 1 -33.22 -9.16 -31.39
CA LEU A 1 -33.47 -8.31 -30.19
C LEU A 1 -32.21 -7.65 -29.65
N LYS A 2 -31.00 -8.11 -30.02
CA LYS A 2 -29.75 -7.35 -29.88
C LYS A 2 -29.70 -6.22 -30.94
N VAL A 3 -29.11 -5.08 -30.57
CA VAL A 3 -28.77 -3.88 -31.38
C VAL A 3 -29.88 -2.83 -31.61
N SER A 4 -31.15 -3.18 -31.87
CA SER A 4 -32.15 -2.16 -32.26
C SER A 4 -32.51 -1.13 -31.18
N PHE A 5 -32.36 -1.46 -29.89
CA PHE A 5 -32.65 -0.51 -28.80
C PHE A 5 -31.61 0.63 -28.72
N PHE A 6 -30.35 0.36 -29.07
CA PHE A 6 -29.33 1.40 -29.16
C PHE A 6 -29.42 2.20 -30.48
N LEU A 7 -30.13 1.72 -31.50
CA LEU A 7 -30.22 2.39 -32.80
C LEU A 7 -31.19 3.59 -32.84
N ASN A 8 -32.12 3.69 -31.88
CA ASN A 8 -32.90 4.93 -31.67
C ASN A 8 -32.16 5.97 -30.79
N PHE A 9 -31.05 5.56 -30.19
CA PHE A 9 -30.14 6.43 -29.46
C PHE A 9 -29.04 6.87 -30.43
N ASN A 10 -28.63 8.14 -30.44
CA ASN A 10 -27.40 8.51 -31.12
C ASN A 10 -26.21 7.97 -30.29
N PHE A 11 -25.98 6.66 -30.37
CA PHE A 11 -25.01 5.92 -29.55
C PHE A 11 -23.60 6.50 -29.67
N ILE A 12 -23.27 7.02 -30.85
CA ILE A 12 -22.02 7.74 -31.12
C ILE A 12 -21.95 9.03 -30.29
N PHE A 13 -23.03 9.83 -30.26
CA PHE A 13 -23.10 11.02 -29.42
C PHE A 13 -22.94 10.66 -27.93
N PHE A 14 -23.62 9.63 -27.47
CA PHE A 14 -23.55 9.18 -26.08
C PHE A 14 -22.15 8.70 -25.67
N ILE A 15 -21.45 7.94 -26.53
CA ILE A 15 -20.04 7.56 -26.31
C ILE A 15 -19.15 8.80 -26.23
N LYS A 16 -19.32 9.75 -27.15
CA LYS A 16 -18.53 10.98 -27.20
C LYS A 16 -18.72 11.83 -25.95
N GLU A 17 -19.96 12.07 -25.54
CA GLU A 17 -20.25 12.86 -24.34
C GLU A 17 -19.77 12.16 -23.07
N THR A 18 -19.97 10.85 -22.95
CA THR A 18 -19.43 10.06 -21.81
C THR A 18 -17.91 10.21 -21.72
N THR A 19 -17.20 10.03 -22.83
CA THR A 19 -15.73 10.15 -22.88
C THR A 19 -15.29 11.58 -22.53
N LYS A 20 -15.96 12.59 -23.08
CA LYS A 20 -15.67 14.01 -22.83
C LYS A 20 -15.81 14.36 -21.34
N LEU A 21 -16.90 13.94 -20.69
CA LEU A 21 -17.11 14.19 -19.27
C LEU A 21 -16.09 13.46 -18.41
N LEU A 22 -15.84 12.17 -18.67
CA LEU A 22 -14.85 11.39 -17.91
C LEU A 22 -13.44 11.97 -18.02
N ASN A 23 -13.05 12.47 -19.19
CA ASN A 23 -11.74 13.12 -19.37
C ASN A 23 -11.62 14.42 -18.56
N SER A 24 -12.74 15.11 -18.30
CA SER A 24 -12.77 16.34 -17.50
C SER A 24 -12.75 16.12 -15.99
N LEU A 25 -13.00 14.89 -15.52
CA LEU A 25 -12.97 14.56 -14.08
C LEU A 25 -11.57 14.70 -13.50
N THR A 26 -11.47 15.27 -12.30
CA THR A 26 -10.26 15.22 -11.49
C THR A 26 -10.06 13.81 -10.91
N LEU A 27 -8.87 13.50 -10.42
CA LEU A 27 -8.64 12.24 -9.71
C LEU A 27 -9.50 12.15 -8.42
N TYR A 28 -9.88 13.29 -7.84
CA TYR A 28 -10.78 13.39 -6.69
C TYR A 28 -12.23 13.07 -7.06
N ASP A 29 -12.69 13.53 -8.22
CA ASP A 29 -14.00 13.13 -8.76
C ASP A 29 -14.01 11.61 -9.01
N PHE A 30 -12.91 11.03 -9.51
CA PHE A 30 -12.79 9.57 -9.64
C PHE A 30 -12.83 8.84 -8.31
N ASN A 31 -12.26 9.41 -7.24
CA ASN A 31 -12.37 8.83 -5.90
C ASN A 31 -13.84 8.75 -5.47
N PHE A 32 -14.58 9.85 -5.61
CA PHE A 32 -16.00 9.91 -5.26
C PHE A 32 -16.88 9.01 -6.16
N LEU A 33 -16.55 8.93 -7.45
CA LEU A 33 -17.27 8.12 -8.42
C LEU A 33 -17.08 6.62 -8.18
N LEU A 34 -15.86 6.18 -7.85
CA LEU A 34 -15.51 4.77 -7.70
C LEU A 34 -15.67 4.27 -6.26
N PHE A 35 -15.31 5.06 -5.25
CA PHE A 35 -15.09 4.59 -3.88
C PHE A 35 -16.05 5.23 -2.87
N ARG A 36 -15.53 5.82 -1.78
CA ARG A 36 -16.23 6.24 -0.56
C ARG A 36 -16.77 5.07 0.25
N CYS A 37 -16.13 4.77 1.38
CA CYS A 37 -16.76 3.91 2.37
C CYS A 37 -17.87 4.69 3.10
N GLU A 38 -18.70 3.99 3.88
CA GLU A 38 -19.87 4.59 4.52
C GLU A 38 -19.54 5.81 5.40
N SER A 39 -18.46 5.75 6.19
CA SER A 39 -18.06 6.87 7.05
C SER A 39 -17.62 8.09 6.26
N GLU A 40 -16.83 7.92 5.20
CA GLU A 40 -16.44 9.03 4.31
C GLU A 40 -17.65 9.69 3.65
N GLU A 41 -18.64 8.88 3.25
CA GLU A 41 -19.87 9.35 2.62
C GLU A 41 -20.76 10.12 3.60
N LEU A 42 -20.88 9.63 4.84
CA LEU A 42 -21.60 10.32 5.92
C LEU A 42 -20.95 11.66 6.27
N ALA A 43 -19.62 11.71 6.35
CA ALA A 43 -18.87 12.94 6.59
C ALA A 43 -19.08 13.99 5.49
N THR A 44 -19.25 13.53 4.24
CA THR A 44 -19.31 14.41 3.06
C THR A 44 -20.74 14.84 2.72
N LEU A 45 -21.70 13.91 2.72
CA LEU A 45 -23.08 14.11 2.27
C LEU A 45 -24.14 13.78 3.32
N SER A 46 -23.76 13.35 4.52
CA SER A 46 -24.71 12.87 5.54
C SER A 46 -25.63 11.77 5.01
N THR A 47 -25.12 10.92 4.11
CA THR A 47 -25.84 9.78 3.52
C THR A 47 -24.94 8.55 3.61
N GLY A 48 -25.50 7.39 3.95
CA GLY A 48 -24.72 6.16 4.13
C GLY A 48 -24.56 5.32 2.86
N SER A 49 -24.03 4.12 3.03
CA SER A 49 -23.90 3.13 1.95
C SER A 49 -25.24 2.49 1.61
N TYR A 50 -25.44 2.14 0.33
CA TYR A 50 -26.65 1.44 -0.11
C TYR A 50 -26.77 0.07 0.55
N GLN A 51 -27.92 -0.18 1.20
CA GLN A 51 -28.24 -1.46 1.81
C GLN A 51 -29.08 -2.31 0.86
N ILE A 52 -28.51 -3.43 0.42
CA ILE A 52 -29.22 -4.42 -0.38
C ILE A 52 -30.06 -5.29 0.58
N PRO A 53 -31.40 -5.36 0.39
CA PRO A 53 -32.26 -6.21 1.21
C PRO A 53 -31.78 -7.67 1.22
N ASN A 54 -31.77 -8.30 2.39
CA ASN A 54 -31.33 -9.68 2.60
C ASN A 54 -29.86 -9.97 2.22
N PHE A 55 -29.01 -8.94 2.16
CA PHE A 55 -27.58 -9.10 1.91
C PHE A 55 -26.73 -8.24 2.86
N GLY A 56 -26.89 -6.91 2.83
CA GLY A 56 -26.07 -5.99 3.62
C GLY A 56 -25.70 -4.73 2.85
N LYS A 57 -24.80 -3.93 3.43
CA LYS A 57 -24.30 -2.69 2.82
C LYS A 57 -23.17 -2.98 1.83
N LEU A 58 -23.04 -2.13 0.81
CA LEU A 58 -21.87 -2.16 -0.06
C LEU A 58 -20.62 -1.63 0.67
N PRO A 59 -19.43 -2.21 0.46
CA PRO A 59 -18.17 -1.70 1.02
C PRO A 59 -17.87 -0.26 0.59
N TYR A 60 -18.18 0.07 -0.66
CA TYR A 60 -18.11 1.41 -1.21
C TYR A 60 -19.48 1.87 -1.73
N CYS A 61 -19.78 3.15 -1.55
CA CYS A 61 -20.96 3.82 -2.09
C CYS A 61 -20.88 3.97 -3.62
N GLY A 62 -19.66 4.13 -4.15
CA GLY A 62 -19.33 4.31 -5.56
C GLY A 62 -19.41 3.04 -6.43
N PHE A 63 -19.03 3.19 -7.69
CA PHE A 63 -19.11 2.13 -8.71
C PHE A 63 -18.27 0.89 -8.35
N MET A 64 -17.18 1.02 -7.60
CA MET A 64 -16.35 -0.13 -7.21
C MET A 64 -17.12 -1.12 -6.32
N GLY A 65 -17.97 -0.63 -5.41
CA GLY A 65 -18.77 -1.49 -4.53
C GLY A 65 -19.72 -2.39 -5.32
N ILE A 66 -20.38 -1.82 -6.34
CA ILE A 66 -21.26 -2.55 -7.26
C ILE A 66 -20.43 -3.50 -8.14
N ARG A 67 -19.27 -3.06 -8.63
CA ARG A 67 -18.40 -3.86 -9.50
C ARG A 67 -17.97 -5.16 -8.84
N GLN A 68 -17.48 -5.11 -7.60
CA GLN A 68 -16.98 -6.31 -6.91
C GLN A 68 -18.10 -7.31 -6.61
N LEU A 69 -19.29 -6.80 -6.29
CA LEU A 69 -20.47 -7.66 -6.17
C LEU A 69 -20.81 -8.36 -7.48
N LEU A 70 -20.78 -7.62 -8.60
CA LEU A 70 -21.03 -8.18 -9.93
C LEU A 70 -19.98 -9.21 -10.35
N VAL A 71 -18.68 -9.01 -10.05
CA VAL A 71 -17.63 -10.03 -10.31
C VAL A 71 -18.03 -11.36 -9.70
N ASN A 72 -18.43 -11.33 -8.42
CA ASN A 72 -18.76 -12.53 -7.66
C ASN A 72 -20.01 -13.21 -8.22
N ILE A 73 -21.08 -12.45 -8.46
CA ILE A 73 -22.32 -12.97 -9.07
C ILE A 73 -22.08 -13.56 -10.47
N GLN A 74 -21.23 -12.93 -11.28
CA GLN A 74 -20.90 -13.42 -12.62
C GLN A 74 -20.14 -14.74 -12.57
N SER A 75 -19.14 -14.84 -11.68
CA SER A 75 -18.32 -16.04 -11.53
C SER A 75 -19.15 -17.26 -11.09
N SER A 76 -20.15 -17.05 -10.22
CA SER A 76 -21.06 -18.10 -9.74
C SER A 76 -22.30 -18.29 -10.63
N ARG A 77 -22.58 -17.38 -11.56
CA ARG A 77 -23.82 -17.30 -12.36
C ARG A 77 -25.09 -17.25 -11.51
N ASP A 78 -25.01 -16.57 -10.36
CA ASP A 78 -26.06 -16.56 -9.35
C ASP A 78 -27.14 -15.50 -9.62
N LEU A 79 -28.12 -15.83 -10.47
CA LEU A 79 -29.32 -14.99 -10.64
C LEU A 79 -30.27 -15.02 -9.42
N GLY A 80 -30.03 -15.89 -8.44
CA GLY A 80 -30.77 -15.94 -7.18
C GLY A 80 -30.26 -14.96 -6.13
N HIS A 81 -29.12 -14.29 -6.40
CA HIS A 81 -28.49 -13.37 -5.47
C HIS A 81 -29.45 -12.23 -5.05
N PRO A 82 -29.48 -11.81 -3.76
CA PRO A 82 -30.38 -10.74 -3.29
C PRO A 82 -30.23 -9.42 -4.04
N PHE A 83 -29.02 -9.14 -4.55
CA PHE A 83 -28.76 -8.02 -5.46
C PHE A 83 -29.59 -8.08 -6.75
N CYS A 84 -29.63 -9.26 -7.40
CA CYS A 84 -30.44 -9.44 -8.59
C CYS A 84 -31.93 -9.28 -8.26
N GLU A 85 -32.37 -9.78 -7.11
CA GLU A 85 -33.76 -9.59 -6.67
C GLU A 85 -34.08 -8.11 -6.43
N ASN A 86 -33.21 -7.36 -5.76
CA ASN A 86 -33.36 -5.93 -5.57
C ASN A 86 -33.54 -5.17 -6.91
N LEU A 87 -32.76 -5.53 -7.94
CA LEU A 87 -32.89 -4.96 -9.29
C LEU A 87 -34.17 -5.37 -10.02
N ARG A 88 -34.75 -6.54 -9.73
CA ARG A 88 -36.07 -6.93 -10.27
C ARG A 88 -37.16 -6.05 -9.66
N GLN A 89 -37.08 -5.85 -8.35
CA GLN A 89 -38.08 -5.12 -7.57
C GLN A 89 -38.10 -3.62 -7.89
N GLY A 90 -36.95 -2.99 -8.13
CA GLY A 90 -36.92 -1.55 -8.43
C GLY A 90 -35.58 -1.00 -8.91
N THR A 91 -35.56 0.29 -9.21
CA THR A 91 -34.39 1.05 -9.71
C THR A 91 -33.66 1.83 -8.61
N TRP A 92 -33.93 1.53 -7.34
CA TRP A 92 -33.47 2.33 -6.19
C TRP A 92 -31.95 2.44 -6.08
N LEU A 93 -31.18 1.40 -6.43
CA LEU A 93 -29.71 1.45 -6.41
C LEU A 93 -29.17 2.50 -7.40
N ILE A 94 -29.82 2.63 -8.55
CA ILE A 94 -29.44 3.58 -9.60
C ILE A 94 -29.81 5.00 -9.15
N GLU A 95 -31.02 5.17 -8.61
CA GLU A 95 -31.48 6.45 -8.06
C GLU A 95 -30.57 6.93 -6.93
N TYR A 96 -30.18 6.03 -6.02
CA TYR A 96 -29.16 6.27 -5.00
C TYR A 96 -27.83 6.74 -5.64
N SER A 97 -27.35 6.03 -6.65
CA SER A 97 -26.08 6.34 -7.32
C SER A 97 -26.10 7.70 -8.02
N ILE A 98 -27.20 8.03 -8.71
CA ILE A 98 -27.39 9.32 -9.39
C ILE A 98 -27.48 10.46 -8.38
N ASN A 99 -28.31 10.30 -7.34
CA ASN A 99 -28.53 11.34 -6.33
C ASN A 99 -27.25 11.66 -5.56
N ARG A 100 -26.41 10.66 -5.28
CA ARG A 100 -25.07 10.88 -4.72
C ARG A 100 -24.24 11.79 -5.62
N LEU A 101 -24.11 11.44 -6.89
CA LEU A 101 -23.25 12.15 -7.84
C LEU A 101 -23.70 13.60 -8.10
N LYS A 102 -25.01 13.85 -8.15
CA LYS A 102 -25.59 15.21 -8.30
C LYS A 102 -25.24 16.17 -7.17
N ARG A 103 -24.90 15.64 -5.97
CA ARG A 103 -24.65 16.45 -4.77
C ARG A 103 -23.18 16.81 -4.53
N PHE A 104 -22.25 16.28 -5.34
CA PHE A 104 -20.82 16.43 -5.07
C PHE A 104 -20.14 17.52 -5.91
N SER A 105 -20.22 17.44 -7.24
CA SER A 105 -19.61 18.42 -8.14
C SER A 105 -20.43 18.63 -9.41
N THR A 106 -20.31 19.80 -10.03
CA THR A 106 -21.06 20.14 -11.25
C THR A 106 -20.71 19.23 -12.43
N THR A 107 -19.48 18.71 -12.49
CA THR A 107 -19.07 17.74 -13.52
C THR A 107 -19.70 16.37 -13.26
N LEU A 108 -19.73 15.90 -12.00
CA LEU A 108 -20.39 14.65 -11.65
C LEU A 108 -21.91 14.74 -11.77
N GLU A 109 -22.52 15.91 -11.57
CA GLU A 109 -23.94 16.13 -11.86
C GLU A 109 -24.26 15.89 -13.33
N LYS A 110 -23.45 16.44 -14.26
CA LYS A 110 -23.61 16.20 -15.71
C LYS A 110 -23.45 14.72 -16.06
N PHE A 111 -22.48 14.04 -15.43
CA PHE A 111 -22.30 12.60 -15.60
C PHE A 111 -23.49 11.80 -15.05
N ALA A 112 -24.04 12.21 -13.90
CA ALA A 112 -25.22 11.61 -13.29
C ALA A 112 -26.45 11.73 -14.18
N ILE A 113 -26.62 12.85 -14.89
CA ILE A 113 -27.68 13.03 -15.89
C ILE A 113 -27.51 12.02 -17.05
N LEU A 114 -26.28 11.77 -17.54
CA LEU A 114 -26.07 10.72 -18.56
C LEU A 114 -26.41 9.32 -18.04
N LEU A 115 -26.02 9.00 -16.80
CA LEU A 115 -26.39 7.74 -16.15
C LEU A 115 -27.91 7.61 -16.04
N GLU A 116 -28.60 8.67 -15.63
CA GLU A 116 -30.05 8.73 -15.52
C GLU A 116 -30.72 8.39 -16.85
N HIS A 117 -30.30 9.04 -17.95
CA HIS A 117 -30.84 8.74 -19.28
C HIS A 117 -30.62 7.28 -19.69
N ALA A 118 -29.42 6.75 -19.46
CA ALA A 118 -29.09 5.37 -19.84
C ALA A 118 -29.90 4.35 -19.04
N PHE A 119 -29.96 4.50 -17.73
CA PHE A 119 -30.63 3.57 -16.83
C PHE A 119 -32.15 3.74 -16.77
N ASN A 120 -32.71 4.89 -17.19
CA ASN A 120 -34.17 5.08 -17.24
C ASN A 120 -34.85 4.04 -18.16
N SER A 121 -34.13 3.54 -19.16
CA SER A 121 -34.57 2.43 -20.01
C SER A 121 -34.93 1.15 -19.23
N LEU A 122 -34.31 0.90 -18.06
CA LEU A 122 -34.58 -0.28 -17.23
C LEU A 122 -36.02 -0.36 -16.75
N LYS A 123 -36.71 0.78 -16.59
CA LYS A 123 -38.12 0.82 -16.18
C LYS A 123 -39.04 0.17 -17.21
N ASN A 124 -38.64 0.17 -18.48
CA ASN A 124 -39.41 -0.38 -19.59
C ASN A 124 -39.21 -1.88 -19.80
N PHE A 125 -38.21 -2.49 -19.15
CA PHE A 125 -37.96 -3.93 -19.29
C PHE A 125 -38.77 -4.75 -18.27
N PRO A 126 -39.23 -5.96 -18.66
CA PRO A 126 -39.79 -6.93 -17.73
C PRO A 126 -38.86 -7.15 -16.53
N HIS A 127 -39.44 -7.23 -15.33
CA HIS A 127 -38.71 -7.30 -14.06
C HIS A 127 -37.58 -8.34 -14.07
N HIS A 128 -37.86 -9.56 -14.57
CA HIS A 128 -36.90 -10.66 -14.61
C HIS A 128 -35.66 -10.42 -15.50
N LEU A 129 -35.73 -9.47 -16.46
CA LEU A 129 -34.62 -9.13 -17.34
C LEU A 129 -33.76 -7.96 -16.81
N ARG A 130 -34.26 -7.19 -15.84
CA ARG A 130 -33.58 -6.00 -15.31
C ARG A 130 -32.14 -6.27 -14.84
N PRO A 131 -31.82 -7.37 -14.13
CA PRO A 131 -30.45 -7.63 -13.70
C PRO A 131 -29.45 -7.74 -14.87
N CYS A 132 -29.85 -8.40 -15.97
CA CYS A 132 -29.00 -8.59 -17.15
C CYS A 132 -28.75 -7.28 -17.89
N TYR A 133 -29.80 -6.48 -18.10
CA TYR A 133 -29.66 -5.17 -18.75
C TYR A 133 -28.94 -4.15 -17.87
N PHE A 134 -29.15 -4.20 -16.55
CA PHE A 134 -28.39 -3.40 -15.58
C PHE A 134 -26.91 -3.70 -15.70
N GLU A 135 -26.53 -4.98 -15.66
CA GLU A 135 -25.14 -5.41 -15.78
C GLU A 135 -24.51 -4.91 -17.08
N MET A 136 -25.21 -5.06 -18.22
CA MET A 136 -24.71 -4.57 -19.51
C MET A 136 -24.44 -3.06 -19.51
N ILE A 137 -25.38 -2.25 -19.01
CA ILE A 137 -25.25 -0.79 -18.96
C ILE A 137 -24.15 -0.40 -17.96
N PHE A 138 -24.15 -1.00 -16.78
CA PHE A 138 -23.17 -0.75 -15.72
C PHE A 138 -21.75 -1.09 -16.19
N THR A 139 -21.55 -2.26 -16.78
CA THR A 139 -20.24 -2.70 -17.28
C THR A 139 -19.70 -1.76 -18.35
N TYR A 140 -20.56 -1.24 -19.24
CA TYR A 140 -20.16 -0.22 -20.22
C TYR A 140 -19.59 1.03 -19.53
N PHE A 141 -20.30 1.59 -18.55
CA PHE A 141 -19.85 2.78 -17.84
C PHE A 141 -18.63 2.51 -16.97
N TYR A 142 -18.60 1.39 -16.25
CA TYR A 142 -17.46 1.03 -15.41
C TYR A 142 -16.18 0.92 -16.24
N VAL A 143 -16.21 0.23 -17.39
CA VAL A 143 -15.04 0.12 -18.29
C VAL A 143 -14.62 1.48 -18.84
N ALA A 144 -15.57 2.36 -19.16
CA ALA A 144 -15.26 3.71 -19.60
C ALA A 144 -14.59 4.53 -18.47
N ILE A 145 -15.09 4.43 -17.24
CA ILE A 145 -14.53 5.08 -16.04
C ILE A 145 -13.11 4.56 -15.77
N GLU A 146 -12.94 3.23 -15.72
CA GLU A 146 -11.65 2.57 -15.50
C GLU A 146 -10.62 3.04 -16.53
N ARG A 147 -10.99 3.03 -17.82
CA ARG A 147 -10.13 3.49 -18.89
C ARG A 147 -9.76 4.97 -18.75
N ALA A 148 -10.73 5.85 -18.51
CA ALA A 148 -10.47 7.28 -18.39
C ALA A 148 -9.57 7.61 -17.18
N PHE A 149 -9.77 6.93 -16.06
CA PHE A 149 -8.91 7.04 -14.89
C PHE A 149 -7.47 6.59 -15.20
N LEU A 150 -7.31 5.39 -15.78
CA LEU A 150 -5.99 4.84 -16.09
C LEU A 150 -5.24 5.70 -17.12
N GLU A 151 -5.90 6.16 -18.18
CA GLU A 151 -5.28 7.07 -19.15
C GLU A 151 -4.82 8.38 -18.49
N LYS A 152 -5.57 8.89 -17.50
CA LYS A 152 -5.16 10.07 -16.71
C LYS A 152 -3.93 9.78 -15.83
N ILE A 153 -3.88 8.64 -15.15
CA ILE A 153 -2.72 8.26 -14.33
C ILE A 153 -1.47 8.01 -15.18
N PHE A 154 -1.58 7.20 -16.24
CA PHE A 154 -0.41 6.86 -17.07
C PHE A 154 0.08 8.01 -17.95
N SER A 155 -0.77 9.01 -18.25
CA SER A 155 -0.31 10.24 -18.90
C SER A 155 0.48 11.15 -17.95
N GLN A 156 0.23 11.08 -16.64
CA GLN A 156 0.95 11.84 -15.61
C GLN A 156 2.17 11.09 -15.05
N SER A 157 2.19 9.76 -15.16
CA SER A 157 3.26 8.90 -14.67
C SER A 157 3.71 7.87 -15.72
N PRO A 158 4.68 8.22 -16.60
CA PRO A 158 5.15 7.32 -17.65
C PRO A 158 6.10 6.21 -17.13
N ILE A 159 6.50 6.26 -15.86
CA ILE A 159 7.45 5.32 -15.24
C ILE A 159 6.81 3.96 -14.92
N LEU A 160 5.52 3.95 -14.56
CA LEU A 160 4.84 2.72 -14.19
C LEU A 160 4.57 1.82 -15.42
N PRO A 161 4.88 0.50 -15.35
CA PRO A 161 4.58 -0.40 -16.45
C PRO A 161 3.06 -0.64 -16.55
N ARG A 162 2.51 -0.54 -17.76
CA ARG A 162 1.09 -0.80 -18.02
C ARG A 162 0.80 -2.30 -18.09
N ILE A 163 0.71 -2.93 -16.92
CA ILE A 163 0.31 -4.33 -16.71
C ILE A 163 -0.84 -4.39 -15.68
N ARG A 164 -1.59 -5.49 -15.67
CA ARG A 164 -2.85 -5.59 -14.91
C ARG A 164 -2.69 -5.30 -13.42
N ILE A 165 -1.70 -5.89 -12.75
CA ILE A 165 -1.43 -5.62 -11.33
C ILE A 165 -1.15 -4.13 -11.06
N THR A 166 -0.39 -3.45 -11.92
CA THR A 166 -0.12 -2.01 -11.78
C THR A 166 -1.39 -1.19 -11.97
N GLU A 167 -2.20 -1.50 -12.99
CA GLU A 167 -3.48 -0.82 -13.22
C GLU A 167 -4.41 -0.95 -12.01
N LEU A 168 -4.52 -2.15 -11.44
CA LEU A 168 -5.34 -2.41 -10.25
C LEU A 168 -4.82 -1.66 -9.02
N LEU A 169 -3.51 -1.64 -8.79
CA LEU A 169 -2.92 -0.91 -7.68
C LEU A 169 -3.09 0.61 -7.84
N CYS A 170 -2.98 1.16 -9.06
CA CYS A 170 -3.27 2.56 -9.34
C CYS A 170 -4.74 2.92 -9.08
N ILE A 171 -5.67 2.02 -9.40
CA ILE A 171 -7.09 2.21 -9.09
C ILE A 171 -7.29 2.17 -7.57
N ALA A 172 -6.72 1.18 -6.89
CA ALA A 172 -6.82 1.02 -5.44
C ALA A 172 -6.20 2.21 -4.68
N SER A 173 -5.09 2.78 -5.15
CA SER A 173 -4.43 3.91 -4.49
C SER A 173 -5.33 5.15 -4.43
N ASN A 174 -6.20 5.34 -5.44
CA ASN A 174 -7.13 6.44 -5.46
C ASN A 174 -8.23 6.34 -4.39
N ALA A 175 -8.46 5.17 -3.79
CA ALA A 175 -9.44 5.01 -2.71
C ALA A 175 -9.05 5.82 -1.46
N PHE A 176 -7.75 5.97 -1.19
CA PHE A 176 -7.25 6.56 0.06
C PHE A 176 -7.12 8.08 0.03
N ILE A 177 -7.16 8.69 -1.16
CA ILE A 177 -6.94 10.12 -1.35
C ILE A 177 -8.30 10.81 -1.60
N ALA A 178 -8.75 11.58 -0.63
CA ALA A 178 -10.05 12.24 -0.71
C ALA A 178 -10.08 13.54 0.12
N HIS A 179 -10.99 14.44 -0.27
CA HIS A 179 -11.47 15.48 0.64
C HIS A 179 -12.53 14.88 1.57
N ILE A 180 -12.26 14.98 2.87
CA ILE A 180 -13.14 14.59 3.97
C ILE A 180 -13.25 15.79 4.92
N PRO A 181 -14.44 16.39 5.10
CA PRO A 181 -14.58 17.66 5.83
C PRO A 181 -14.08 17.66 7.28
N ASN A 182 -14.09 16.50 7.95
CA ASN A 182 -13.67 16.34 9.35
C ASN A 182 -12.28 15.71 9.50
N ALA A 183 -11.46 15.70 8.44
CA ALA A 183 -10.15 15.04 8.43
C ALA A 183 -9.19 15.70 7.41
N LEU A 184 -9.00 17.00 7.56
CA LEU A 184 -8.17 17.82 6.67
C LEU A 184 -6.68 17.73 7.04
N LEU A 185 -5.82 18.14 6.10
CA LEU A 185 -4.44 18.47 6.45
C LEU A 185 -4.40 19.84 7.16
N PRO A 186 -3.41 20.07 8.04
CA PRO A 186 -3.10 21.39 8.57
C PRO A 186 -2.85 22.43 7.47
N PRO A 187 -3.03 23.73 7.77
CA PRO A 187 -2.86 24.80 6.80
C PRO A 187 -1.42 24.86 6.26
N LEU A 188 -1.31 25.16 4.96
CA LEU A 188 -0.04 25.31 4.25
C LEU A 188 0.29 26.79 4.02
N ALA A 189 1.57 27.12 3.95
CA ALA A 189 2.04 28.48 3.64
C ALA A 189 1.46 28.99 2.30
N ASN A 190 1.64 28.19 1.24
CA ASN A 190 1.31 28.57 -0.14
C ASN A 190 -0.02 28.00 -0.67
N ASN A 191 -0.77 27.22 0.13
CA ASN A 191 -1.99 26.55 -0.32
C ASN A 191 -2.98 26.30 0.83
N LYS A 192 -3.57 27.38 1.34
CA LYS A 192 -4.53 27.34 2.46
C LYS A 192 -5.84 26.62 2.11
N ASP A 193 -6.14 26.46 0.83
CA ASP A 193 -7.35 25.80 0.31
C ASP A 193 -7.16 24.30 0.04
N ASN A 194 -6.00 23.71 0.37
CA ASN A 194 -5.80 22.28 0.22
C ASN A 194 -6.78 21.49 1.09
N LYS A 195 -7.64 20.70 0.44
CA LYS A 195 -8.74 19.98 1.08
C LYS A 195 -8.53 18.47 1.13
N ILE A 196 -7.43 17.98 0.57
CA ILE A 196 -7.19 16.55 0.40
C ILE A 196 -6.22 16.04 1.45
N SER A 197 -6.54 14.86 1.99
CA SER A 197 -5.70 14.12 2.91
C SER A 197 -5.71 12.62 2.60
N LEU A 198 -4.68 11.92 3.05
CA LEU A 198 -4.52 10.48 2.86
C LEU A 198 -5.06 9.69 4.06
N SER A 199 -5.95 8.74 3.80
CA SER A 199 -6.37 7.72 4.79
C SER A 199 -5.29 6.64 4.95
N ALA A 200 -5.01 6.22 6.19
CA ALA A 200 -4.18 5.03 6.43
C ALA A 200 -4.85 3.75 5.87
N GLY A 201 -6.18 3.68 5.93
CA GLY A 201 -6.98 2.69 5.21
C GLY A 201 -8.45 2.67 5.59
N LEU A 202 -9.21 1.87 4.84
CA LEU A 202 -10.67 1.87 4.85
C LEU A 202 -11.21 0.52 5.34
N PRO A 203 -12.25 0.52 6.21
CA PRO A 203 -12.99 1.69 6.69
C PRO A 203 -12.49 2.26 8.03
N HIS A 204 -11.56 1.58 8.72
CA HIS A 204 -11.22 1.89 10.12
C HIS A 204 -10.54 3.24 10.32
N PHE A 205 -9.78 3.71 9.33
CA PHE A 205 -8.97 4.93 9.38
C PHE A 205 -9.41 5.92 8.30
N ALA A 206 -10.73 6.05 8.11
CA ALA A 206 -11.31 6.76 6.99
C ALA A 206 -11.64 8.24 7.27
N GLU A 207 -11.93 8.62 8.52
CA GLU A 207 -12.40 9.96 8.86
C GLU A 207 -12.00 10.40 10.27
N GLY A 208 -12.32 11.65 10.61
CA GLY A 208 -11.99 12.24 11.90
C GLY A 208 -10.49 12.29 12.17
N ILE A 209 -10.13 12.30 13.45
CA ILE A 209 -8.74 12.29 13.89
C ILE A 209 -7.99 11.03 13.45
N TRP A 210 -8.70 9.92 13.17
CA TRP A 210 -8.13 8.61 12.86
C TRP A 210 -7.70 8.45 11.40
N ARG A 211 -7.94 9.43 10.53
CA ARG A 211 -7.64 9.32 9.10
C ARG A 211 -6.14 9.37 8.80
N ASN A 212 -5.46 10.35 9.37
CA ASN A 212 -4.11 10.74 8.97
C ASN A 212 -3.09 10.27 10.01
N TRP A 213 -2.32 9.25 9.62
CA TRP A 213 -1.21 8.73 10.40
C TRP A 213 0.12 9.01 9.71
N GLY A 214 1.06 9.67 10.39
CA GLY A 214 2.33 10.11 9.82
C GLY A 214 3.16 8.94 9.28
N ARG A 215 3.28 7.88 10.09
CA ARG A 215 3.96 6.65 9.69
C ARG A 215 3.38 6.06 8.40
N ASP A 216 2.09 5.74 8.39
CA ASP A 216 1.41 5.16 7.24
C ASP A 216 1.50 6.06 6.01
N THR A 217 1.37 7.37 6.22
CA THR A 217 1.45 8.37 5.16
C THR A 217 2.80 8.30 4.45
N PHE A 218 3.90 8.36 5.20
CA PHE A 218 5.23 8.42 4.60
C PHE A 218 5.75 7.08 4.08
N ILE A 219 5.24 5.96 4.61
CA ILE A 219 5.46 4.64 3.99
C ILE A 219 4.68 4.52 2.67
N ALA A 220 3.45 5.02 2.61
CA ALA A 220 2.61 4.91 1.41
C ALA A 220 2.94 5.94 0.32
N LEU A 221 3.51 7.10 0.71
CA LEU A 221 3.68 8.28 -0.15
C LEU A 221 4.43 8.01 -1.47
N PRO A 222 5.54 7.26 -1.49
CA PRO A 222 6.25 6.99 -2.75
C PRO A 222 5.34 6.32 -3.79
N GLY A 223 4.64 5.25 -3.40
CA GLY A 223 3.77 4.53 -4.32
C GLY A 223 2.45 5.24 -4.61
N ILE A 224 1.79 5.78 -3.59
CA ILE A 224 0.46 6.37 -3.74
C ILE A 224 0.52 7.71 -4.48
N PHE A 225 1.52 8.55 -4.20
CA PHE A 225 1.62 9.88 -4.78
C PHE A 225 2.69 9.99 -5.88
N LEU A 226 3.95 9.65 -5.59
CA LEU A 226 5.05 9.91 -6.53
C LEU A 226 4.92 9.05 -7.78
N LEU A 227 4.73 7.74 -7.62
CA LEU A 227 4.58 6.81 -8.75
C LEU A 227 3.28 7.00 -9.52
N THR A 228 2.28 7.68 -8.97
CA THR A 228 1.02 7.99 -9.69
C THR A 228 1.01 9.40 -10.30
N GLY A 229 2.10 10.15 -10.18
CA GLY A 229 2.24 11.50 -10.76
C GLY A 229 1.60 12.63 -9.95
N ARG A 230 1.16 12.35 -8.71
CA ARG A 230 0.52 13.32 -7.81
C ARG A 230 1.53 14.11 -6.98
N PHE A 231 2.47 14.75 -7.66
CA PHE A 231 3.57 15.45 -7.01
C PHE A 231 3.10 16.62 -6.12
N GLU A 232 2.05 17.34 -6.53
CA GLU A 232 1.50 18.44 -5.73
C GLU A 232 0.85 17.92 -4.44
N ASP A 233 0.11 16.82 -4.51
CA ASP A 233 -0.51 16.19 -3.33
C ASP A 233 0.57 15.66 -2.37
N ALA A 234 1.65 15.06 -2.90
CA ALA A 234 2.80 14.64 -2.11
C ALA A 234 3.46 15.82 -1.39
N LYS A 235 3.71 16.92 -2.11
CA LYS A 235 4.29 18.15 -1.57
C LYS A 235 3.44 18.70 -0.44
N ASN A 236 2.13 18.83 -0.66
CA ASN A 236 1.19 19.32 0.34
C ASN A 236 1.16 18.43 1.59
N CYS A 237 1.21 17.11 1.44
CA CYS A 237 1.31 16.19 2.58
C CYS A 237 2.61 16.40 3.37
N ILE A 238 3.76 16.43 2.68
CA ILE A 238 5.08 16.60 3.33
C ILE A 238 5.13 17.93 4.12
N LEU A 239 4.70 19.03 3.51
CA LEU A 239 4.72 20.35 4.13
C LEU A 239 3.72 20.48 5.28
N ALA A 240 2.55 19.85 5.19
CA ALA A 240 1.56 19.88 6.27
C ALA A 240 2.08 19.20 7.54
N TYR A 241 2.69 18.01 7.41
CA TYR A 241 3.32 17.34 8.54
C TYR A 241 4.56 18.10 9.05
N ALA A 242 5.34 18.71 8.16
CA ALA A 242 6.47 19.56 8.54
C ALA A 242 6.05 20.73 9.43
N GLY A 243 4.90 21.34 9.14
CA GLY A 243 4.31 22.39 9.98
C GLY A 243 3.95 21.93 11.39
N THR A 244 3.76 20.62 11.56
CA THR A 244 3.51 19.98 12.86
C THR A 244 4.75 19.34 13.48
N LEU A 245 5.98 19.62 13.03
CA LEU A 245 7.15 19.09 13.75
C LEU A 245 7.15 19.67 15.17
N ARG A 246 7.39 18.81 16.16
CA ARG A 246 7.63 19.23 17.54
C ARG A 246 8.50 18.23 18.25
N HIS A 247 9.36 18.70 19.16
CA HIS A 247 10.33 17.87 19.86
C HIS A 247 11.23 17.10 18.88
N GLY A 248 11.55 17.65 17.71
CA GLY A 248 12.27 16.94 16.65
C GLY A 248 11.53 15.74 16.04
N LEU A 249 10.25 15.56 16.33
CA LEU A 249 9.43 14.45 15.86
C LEU A 249 8.30 14.93 14.96
N ILE A 250 7.96 14.09 13.98
CA ILE A 250 6.71 14.16 13.22
C ILE A 250 5.66 13.32 13.97
N PRO A 251 4.42 13.80 14.12
CA PRO A 251 3.43 13.09 14.89
C PRO A 251 2.97 11.80 14.21
N ASN A 252 2.64 10.79 15.01
CA ASN A 252 1.99 9.59 14.47
C ASN A 252 0.54 9.90 14.10
N LEU A 253 -0.22 10.52 15.00
CA LEU A 253 -1.59 10.96 14.73
C LEU A 253 -1.56 12.44 14.39
N LEU A 254 -2.01 12.85 13.20
CA LEU A 254 -1.92 14.26 12.79
C LEU A 254 -3.03 15.13 13.38
N ALA A 255 -4.27 14.62 13.41
CA ALA A 255 -5.45 15.31 13.94
C ALA A 255 -5.61 16.76 13.41
N GLU A 256 -5.53 16.95 12.10
CA GLU A 256 -5.56 18.26 11.40
C GLU A 256 -4.46 19.25 11.85
N GLY A 257 -3.44 18.80 12.57
CA GLY A 257 -2.43 19.65 13.19
C GLY A 257 -2.94 20.45 14.40
N LYS A 258 -4.11 20.10 14.95
CA LYS A 258 -4.69 20.77 16.12
C LYS A 258 -4.39 20.03 17.43
N ALA A 259 -4.44 18.70 17.39
CA ALA A 259 -4.14 17.84 18.53
C ALA A 259 -3.26 16.64 18.13
N PRO A 260 -2.11 16.88 17.45
CA PRO A 260 -1.24 15.82 17.01
C PRO A 260 -0.64 15.05 18.19
N ARG A 261 -0.35 13.76 17.99
CA ARG A 261 0.30 12.91 19.00
C ARG A 261 1.69 12.47 18.56
N TYR A 262 2.70 12.84 19.36
CA TYR A 262 4.12 12.54 19.15
C TYR A 262 4.54 11.29 19.95
N ASN A 263 3.81 10.19 19.80
CA ASN A 263 4.06 8.93 20.51
C ASN A 263 4.89 7.93 19.69
N CYS A 264 5.40 8.33 18.51
CA CYS A 264 6.26 7.53 17.66
C CYS A 264 7.60 8.22 17.43
N ARG A 265 8.67 7.42 17.29
CA ARG A 265 10.01 7.88 16.92
C ARG A 265 10.37 7.59 15.47
N ASP A 266 9.55 6.83 14.74
CA ASP A 266 9.83 6.34 13.40
C ASP A 266 9.24 7.22 12.28
N ALA A 267 8.08 7.85 12.50
CA ALA A 267 7.42 8.67 11.47
C ALA A 267 8.31 9.78 10.91
N VAL A 268 9.14 10.40 11.75
CA VAL A 268 10.11 11.44 11.32
C VAL A 268 11.15 10.88 10.34
N TRP A 269 11.62 9.65 10.53
CA TRP A 269 12.61 9.04 9.65
C TRP A 269 12.02 8.63 8.30
N PHE A 270 10.76 8.16 8.29
CA PHE A 270 10.04 7.97 7.03
C PHE A 270 9.74 9.31 6.32
N TRP A 271 9.52 10.38 7.07
CA TRP A 271 9.27 11.73 6.53
C TRP A 271 10.51 12.43 5.96
N ILE A 272 11.72 12.24 6.53
CA ILE A 272 12.98 12.85 6.03
C ILE A 272 13.57 12.07 4.86
N ALA A 273 13.15 10.82 4.65
CA ALA A 273 13.65 9.97 3.57
C ALA A 273 13.05 10.16 2.15
N PRO A 274 12.23 11.18 1.78
CA PRO A 274 11.75 11.28 0.41
C PRO A 274 12.84 11.78 -0.52
N ASP A 275 12.93 11.11 -1.67
CA ASP A 275 13.86 11.42 -2.73
C ASP A 275 13.37 12.68 -3.48
N GLY A 276 14.17 13.75 -3.51
CA GLY A 276 13.85 14.96 -4.26
C GLY A 276 14.29 16.26 -3.60
N PHE A 277 15.38 16.84 -4.08
CA PHE A 277 15.95 18.06 -3.51
C PHE A 277 15.12 19.34 -3.69
N LYS A 278 14.23 19.39 -4.70
CA LYS A 278 13.49 20.63 -5.04
C LYS A 278 12.54 21.07 -3.93
N ILE A 279 11.96 20.11 -3.20
CA ILE A 279 11.02 20.40 -2.12
C ILE A 279 11.70 21.06 -0.91
N LEU A 280 13.02 20.95 -0.76
CA LEU A 280 13.76 21.48 0.38
C LEU A 280 13.66 23.00 0.53
N GLN A 281 13.38 23.72 -0.56
CA GLN A 281 13.21 25.18 -0.57
C GLN A 281 11.75 25.64 -0.40
N GLU A 282 10.79 24.71 -0.44
CA GLU A 282 9.38 25.04 -0.24
C GLU A 282 9.14 25.54 1.19
N GLN A 283 8.24 26.52 1.33
CA GLN A 283 7.93 27.12 2.62
C GLN A 283 7.00 26.23 3.44
N VAL A 284 7.41 25.99 4.68
CA VAL A 284 6.65 25.30 5.72
C VAL A 284 6.06 26.36 6.64
N LEU A 285 4.75 26.27 6.92
CA LEU A 285 4.10 27.05 7.97
C LEU A 285 4.23 26.30 9.30
N ARG A 286 5.08 26.79 10.20
CA ARG A 286 5.30 26.24 11.56
C ARG A 286 4.08 26.50 12.43
N LEU A 287 3.43 25.45 12.90
CA LEU A 287 2.25 25.58 13.79
C LEU A 287 2.65 25.56 15.26
N TYR A 288 3.72 24.84 15.59
CA TYR A 288 4.21 24.70 16.96
C TYR A 288 5.57 25.35 17.14
N PRO A 289 5.84 25.91 18.34
CA PRO A 289 7.17 26.38 18.70
C PRO A 289 8.16 25.22 18.70
N THR A 290 9.44 25.58 18.58
CA THR A 290 10.55 24.60 18.57
C THR A 290 10.77 23.97 19.95
N ASP A 291 10.20 24.51 21.02
CA ASP A 291 10.35 24.03 22.39
C ASP A 291 9.04 23.45 22.97
N ASP A 292 9.04 23.20 24.27
CA ASP A 292 7.88 22.65 24.99
C ASP A 292 6.84 23.72 25.37
N SER A 293 7.03 24.97 24.95
CA SER A 293 6.09 26.05 25.26
C SER A 293 4.72 25.82 24.61
N THR A 294 3.69 26.35 25.25
CA THR A 294 2.33 26.35 24.72
C THR A 294 2.12 27.56 23.83
N GLY A 295 1.56 27.38 22.63
CA GLY A 295 1.25 28.48 21.73
C GLY A 295 1.40 28.08 20.26
N GLU A 296 1.09 29.01 19.37
CA GLU A 296 1.31 28.88 17.93
C GLU A 296 2.55 29.70 17.53
N ASP A 297 3.42 29.15 16.68
CA ASP A 297 4.59 29.86 16.13
C ASP A 297 4.20 30.68 14.89
N LEU A 298 3.43 30.07 13.97
CA LEU A 298 2.94 30.61 12.69
C LEU A 298 4.03 31.22 11.79
N LYS A 299 5.29 30.83 12.01
CA LYS A 299 6.44 31.26 11.22
C LYS A 299 6.53 30.46 9.91
N GLU A 300 6.93 31.13 8.83
CA GLU A 300 7.32 30.45 7.60
C GLU A 300 8.83 30.24 7.52
N GLU A 301 9.25 29.06 7.10
CA GLU A 301 10.65 28.75 6.83
C GLU A 301 10.81 27.67 5.74
N PRO A 302 11.95 27.63 5.04
CA PRO A 302 12.25 26.55 4.09
C PRO A 302 12.24 25.18 4.78
N LEU A 303 11.70 24.16 4.10
CA LEU A 303 11.63 22.78 4.59
C LEU A 303 12.98 22.22 5.08
N GLN A 304 14.09 22.60 4.43
CA GLN A 304 15.44 22.22 4.87
C GLN A 304 15.78 22.65 6.30
N CYS A 305 15.26 23.80 6.76
CA CYS A 305 15.48 24.28 8.12
C CYS A 305 14.74 23.39 9.12
N THR A 306 13.49 23.05 8.82
CA THR A 306 12.68 22.13 9.61
C THR A 306 13.28 20.71 9.68
N ILE A 307 13.79 20.19 8.55
CA ILE A 307 14.50 18.90 8.53
C ILE A 307 15.76 18.95 9.40
N TYR A 308 16.54 20.03 9.28
CA TYR A 308 17.75 20.20 10.07
C TYR A 308 17.46 20.32 11.57
N GLU A 309 16.40 21.04 11.96
CA GLU A 309 15.91 21.11 13.34
C GLU A 309 15.61 19.70 13.89
N ALA A 310 14.87 18.89 13.14
CA ALA A 310 14.55 17.52 13.55
C ALA A 310 15.81 16.68 13.81
N LEU A 311 16.79 16.77 12.91
CA LEU A 311 18.06 16.03 13.04
C LEU A 311 18.90 16.52 14.22
N CYS A 312 19.03 17.84 14.42
CA CYS A 312 19.76 18.41 15.55
C CYS A 312 19.15 17.99 16.88
N ARG A 313 17.82 17.98 16.99
CA ARG A 313 17.14 17.50 18.21
C ARG A 313 17.38 16.02 18.48
N HIS A 314 17.45 15.19 17.43
CA HIS A 314 17.91 13.80 17.58
C HIS A 314 19.38 13.67 17.95
N PHE A 315 20.20 14.69 17.72
CA PHE A 315 21.60 14.70 18.16
C PHE A 315 21.75 15.20 19.61
N GLU A 316 20.72 15.82 20.18
CA GLU A 316 20.64 16.25 21.59
C GLU A 316 20.07 15.12 22.48
N ASP A 317 20.65 14.95 23.69
CA ASP A 317 20.45 13.76 24.53
C ASP A 317 19.11 13.69 25.31
N SER A 318 18.12 14.56 25.07
CA SER A 318 16.83 14.46 25.82
C SER A 318 15.61 15.10 25.15
N PHE A 319 14.43 14.45 25.33
CA PHE A 319 13.12 14.93 24.87
C PHE A 319 12.14 14.98 26.05
N PRO A 320 11.64 16.16 26.46
CA PRO A 320 10.65 16.29 27.53
C PRO A 320 9.20 16.12 27.04
N GLY A 321 8.90 15.07 26.26
CA GLY A 321 7.54 14.86 25.74
C GLY A 321 6.70 13.85 26.54
N PHE A 322 7.28 12.67 26.80
CA PHE A 322 6.56 11.51 27.37
C PHE A 322 7.54 10.52 28.05
N ASN A 323 8.53 10.97 28.83
CA ASN A 323 9.56 10.09 29.39
C ASN A 323 10.21 9.16 28.32
N VAL A 324 10.28 9.63 27.07
CA VAL A 324 10.81 8.92 25.89
C VAL A 324 12.03 9.70 25.44
N GLN A 325 13.20 9.07 25.36
CA GLN A 325 14.40 9.66 24.77
C GLN A 325 14.58 9.13 23.35
N ALA A 326 15.13 9.90 22.41
CA ALA A 326 15.39 9.47 21.03
C ALA A 326 16.66 10.13 20.45
N TYR A 327 17.84 9.63 20.79
CA TYR A 327 19.11 10.32 20.55
C TYR A 327 20.06 9.53 19.65
N ILE A 328 21.02 10.21 19.03
CA ILE A 328 22.11 9.62 18.25
C ILE A 328 23.30 9.40 19.18
N CYS A 329 23.73 8.14 19.34
CA CYS A 329 24.86 7.79 20.18
C CYS A 329 26.18 8.31 19.57
N PRO A 330 26.93 9.21 20.23
CA PRO A 330 28.14 9.82 19.64
C PRO A 330 29.24 8.80 19.26
N LYS A 331 29.29 7.68 19.98
CA LYS A 331 30.27 6.58 19.78
C LYS A 331 29.96 5.74 18.54
N THR A 332 28.69 5.40 18.32
CA THR A 332 28.27 4.45 17.28
C THR A 332 27.61 5.13 16.07
N GLY A 333 27.11 6.36 16.24
CA GLY A 333 26.26 7.03 15.26
C GLY A 333 24.84 6.46 15.17
N LEU A 334 24.52 5.40 15.92
CA LEU A 334 23.21 4.74 15.89
C LEU A 334 22.17 5.57 16.65
N ILE A 335 20.93 5.49 16.19
CA ILE A 335 19.78 6.14 16.82
C ILE A 335 19.18 5.21 17.87
N PHE A 336 19.25 5.64 19.11
CA PHE A 336 18.63 4.99 20.26
C PHE A 336 17.33 5.69 20.62
N GLY A 337 16.40 4.98 21.23
CA GLY A 337 15.30 5.64 21.90
C GLY A 337 14.24 4.72 22.48
N GLY A 338 13.27 5.32 23.16
CA GLY A 338 12.21 4.61 23.87
C GLY A 338 12.68 3.99 25.20
N ASN A 339 11.76 3.27 25.82
CA ASN A 339 12.00 2.40 26.97
C ASN A 339 10.98 1.24 26.93
N ARG A 340 11.08 0.30 27.88
CA ARG A 340 10.19 -0.86 27.98
C ARG A 340 8.69 -0.57 28.08
N TRP A 341 8.30 0.67 28.37
CA TRP A 341 6.91 1.12 28.56
C TRP A 341 6.40 1.95 27.38
N ASN A 342 7.11 1.98 26.26
CA ASN A 342 6.73 2.74 25.07
C ASN A 342 6.61 1.90 23.81
N CYS A 343 5.86 2.45 22.86
CA CYS A 343 5.54 1.88 21.55
C CYS A 343 6.02 2.81 20.42
N GLY A 344 7.31 3.17 20.42
CA GLY A 344 7.83 4.21 19.53
C GLY A 344 7.92 3.82 18.05
N THR A 345 7.82 2.54 17.71
CA THR A 345 7.96 2.02 16.34
C THR A 345 6.64 1.45 15.84
N TRP A 346 6.50 1.19 14.54
CA TRP A 346 5.29 0.63 13.93
C TRP A 346 4.72 -0.62 14.58
N MET A 347 5.54 -1.39 15.29
CA MET A 347 5.08 -2.46 16.18
C MET A 347 4.56 -1.88 17.51
N ASP A 348 3.45 -1.13 17.49
CA ASP A 348 3.04 -0.20 18.55
C ASP A 348 1.88 -0.65 19.46
N LYS A 349 1.57 -1.94 19.49
CA LYS A 349 0.45 -2.45 20.33
C LYS A 349 0.70 -2.24 21.83
N MET A 350 -0.03 -1.27 22.41
CA MET A 350 -0.17 -1.07 23.85
C MET A 350 -1.29 -1.97 24.39
N GLY A 351 -0.99 -2.79 25.40
CA GLY A 351 -1.99 -3.65 26.03
C GLY A 351 -3.05 -2.85 26.77
N SER A 352 -4.30 -3.33 26.71
CA SER A 352 -5.47 -2.63 27.24
C SER A 352 -6.43 -3.53 28.03
N SER A 353 -6.16 -4.83 28.13
CA SER A 353 -6.96 -5.78 28.89
C SER A 353 -6.56 -5.78 30.36
N SER A 354 -7.53 -5.46 31.22
CA SER A 354 -7.40 -5.71 32.66
C SER A 354 -7.52 -7.20 32.99
N ASN A 355 -8.40 -7.95 32.29
CA ASN A 355 -8.61 -9.38 32.53
C ASN A 355 -7.37 -10.22 32.15
N GLY A 356 -6.76 -9.90 31.00
CA GLY A 356 -5.52 -10.53 30.56
C GLY A 356 -4.26 -9.99 31.25
N GLY A 357 -4.37 -8.97 32.10
CA GLY A 357 -3.24 -8.41 32.84
C GLY A 357 -2.17 -7.73 31.98
N ASN A 358 -2.54 -7.20 30.80
CA ASN A 358 -1.61 -6.48 29.90
C ASN A 358 -1.84 -4.97 29.83
N LYS A 359 -2.82 -4.43 30.56
CA LYS A 359 -3.16 -3.01 30.51
C LYS A 359 -1.96 -2.10 30.83
N GLY A 360 -1.60 -1.24 29.90
CA GLY A 360 -0.46 -0.31 30.01
C GLY A 360 0.90 -0.93 29.71
N GLU A 361 0.95 -2.20 29.30
CA GLU A 361 2.19 -2.89 28.93
C GLU A 361 2.29 -3.03 27.40
N PRO A 362 3.34 -2.47 26.76
CA PRO A 362 3.64 -2.73 25.36
C PRO A 362 3.85 -4.22 25.07
N ALA A 363 3.31 -4.71 23.97
CA ALA A 363 3.59 -6.07 23.50
C ALA A 363 4.99 -6.21 22.91
N THR A 364 5.42 -5.16 22.22
CA THR A 364 6.66 -5.13 21.43
C THR A 364 7.38 -3.80 21.67
N PRO A 365 7.85 -3.52 22.90
CA PRO A 365 8.71 -2.37 23.12
C PRO A 365 10.02 -2.61 22.36
N ARG A 366 10.22 -1.81 21.32
CA ARG A 366 11.43 -1.83 20.49
C ARG A 366 12.27 -0.63 20.86
N ASP A 367 12.70 -0.57 22.11
CA ASP A 367 13.59 0.44 22.63
C ASP A 367 15.05 0.15 22.28
N GLY A 368 15.92 1.12 22.52
CA GLY A 368 17.29 1.09 22.01
C GLY A 368 17.34 1.38 20.51
N ALA A 369 18.29 0.75 19.80
CA ALA A 369 18.49 1.00 18.38
C ALA A 369 17.66 0.03 17.52
N ALA A 370 16.48 0.46 17.04
CA ALA A 370 15.66 -0.32 16.11
C ALA A 370 16.30 -0.33 14.72
N VAL A 371 16.31 -1.50 14.08
CA VAL A 371 17.07 -1.75 12.85
C VAL A 371 16.68 -0.86 11.67
N GLU A 372 15.38 -0.63 11.45
CA GLU A 372 14.89 0.15 10.31
C GLU A 372 15.30 1.62 10.39
N LEU A 373 15.39 2.18 11.61
CA LEU A 373 15.79 3.57 11.80
C LEU A 373 17.26 3.78 11.42
N GLN A 374 18.11 2.76 11.61
CA GLN A 374 19.52 2.86 11.23
C GLN A 374 19.68 2.89 9.72
N GLY A 375 18.90 2.09 8.99
CA GLY A 375 18.86 2.13 7.53
C GLY A 375 18.35 3.46 6.99
N LEU A 376 17.24 3.96 7.55
CA LEU A 376 16.68 5.27 7.18
C LEU A 376 17.69 6.40 7.44
N ALA A 377 18.32 6.42 8.62
CA ALA A 377 19.31 7.43 8.98
C ALA A 377 20.57 7.38 8.12
N PHE A 378 21.05 6.19 7.79
CA PHE A 378 22.16 6.04 6.84
C PHE A 378 21.77 6.61 5.47
N CYS A 379 20.57 6.33 4.98
CA CYS A 379 20.05 6.86 3.73
C CYS A 379 19.99 8.39 3.75
N VAL A 380 19.43 8.97 4.82
CA VAL A 380 19.36 10.42 5.03
C VAL A 380 20.74 11.05 5.09
N ALA A 381 21.67 10.50 5.89
CA ALA A 381 23.03 11.02 6.01
C ALA A 381 23.75 11.02 4.64
N LYS A 382 23.60 9.96 3.85
CA LYS A 382 24.17 9.90 2.48
C LYS A 382 23.53 10.92 1.53
N ALA A 383 22.22 11.13 1.62
CA ALA A 383 21.52 12.12 0.81
C ALA A 383 21.94 13.55 1.17
N LEU A 384 22.03 13.89 2.46
CA LEU A 384 22.44 15.21 2.92
C LEU A 384 23.93 15.49 2.69
N ASP A 385 24.80 14.48 2.76
CA ASP A 385 26.19 14.59 2.32
C ASP A 385 26.27 15.01 0.85
N LYS A 386 25.50 14.34 -0.03
CA LYS A 386 25.42 14.73 -1.45
C LYS A 386 24.87 16.14 -1.62
N TYR A 387 23.72 16.45 -1.03
CA TYR A 387 23.04 17.74 -1.22
C TYR A 387 23.82 18.92 -0.64
N SER A 388 24.54 18.72 0.47
CA SER A 388 25.38 19.77 1.04
C SER A 388 26.64 20.05 0.20
N ASN A 389 27.25 19.00 -0.37
CA ASN A 389 28.36 19.15 -1.32
C ASN A 389 27.93 19.83 -2.63
N GLU A 390 26.68 19.62 -3.07
CA GLU A 390 26.08 20.28 -4.24
C GLU A 390 25.56 21.71 -3.93
N GLY A 391 25.64 22.18 -2.69
CA GLY A 391 25.17 23.51 -2.27
C GLY A 391 23.64 23.65 -2.19
N ILE A 392 22.92 22.54 -2.29
CA ILE A 392 21.45 22.46 -2.20
C ILE A 392 20.99 22.54 -0.74
N PHE A 393 21.73 21.88 0.16
CA PHE A 393 21.44 21.86 1.60
C PHE A 393 22.53 22.67 2.33
N PRO A 394 22.18 23.75 3.05
CA PRO A 394 23.18 24.71 3.53
C PRO A 394 24.03 24.20 4.70
N TYR A 395 23.58 23.16 5.40
CA TYR A 395 24.26 22.61 6.56
C TYR A 395 25.25 21.52 6.15
N LYS A 396 26.54 21.69 6.50
CA LYS A 396 27.61 20.73 6.17
C LYS A 396 27.86 19.66 7.23
N GLU A 397 27.36 19.91 8.43
CA GLU A 397 27.54 19.07 9.61
C GLU A 397 26.28 19.09 10.45
N LEU A 398 26.07 18.02 11.19
CA LEU A 398 25.06 17.93 12.24
C LEU A 398 25.66 18.46 13.55
N LYS A 399 24.98 19.42 14.18
CA LYS A 399 25.46 20.09 15.41
C LYS A 399 24.66 19.66 16.63
N ASN A 400 25.36 19.46 17.74
CA ASN A 400 24.78 19.35 19.08
C ASN A 400 25.31 20.53 19.87
N ASP A 401 24.46 21.55 19.99
CA ASP A 401 24.80 22.80 20.66
C ASP A 401 24.96 22.59 22.17
N SER A 402 24.20 21.66 22.75
CA SER A 402 24.27 21.30 24.18
C SER A 402 25.63 20.73 24.59
N LEU A 403 26.29 19.96 23.71
CA LEU A 403 27.61 19.37 23.94
C LEU A 403 28.74 20.13 23.24
N GLY A 404 28.43 21.15 22.43
CA GLY A 404 29.40 21.87 21.61
C GLY A 404 30.14 20.96 20.62
N THR A 405 29.46 19.92 20.12
CA THR A 405 30.06 18.94 19.19
C THR A 405 29.36 18.98 17.83
N SER A 406 30.08 18.59 16.78
CA SER A 406 29.51 18.41 15.45
C SER A 406 30.04 17.14 14.80
N ILE A 407 29.32 16.66 13.79
CA ILE A 407 29.74 15.54 12.95
C ILE A 407 29.36 15.81 11.50
N SER A 408 30.29 15.58 10.57
CA SER A 408 29.97 15.69 9.14
C SER A 408 28.99 14.59 8.72
N TRP A 409 28.21 14.83 7.66
CA TRP A 409 27.24 13.83 7.16
C TRP A 409 27.92 12.53 6.73
N SER A 410 29.08 12.61 6.07
CA SER A 410 29.86 11.46 5.64
C SER A 410 30.47 10.68 6.80
N ASP A 411 30.96 11.35 7.85
CA ASP A 411 31.44 10.70 9.07
C ASP A 411 30.31 10.00 9.81
N TRP A 412 29.13 10.63 9.91
CA TRP A 412 27.96 10.02 10.55
C TRP A 412 27.52 8.76 9.80
N ALA A 413 27.40 8.83 8.46
CA ALA A 413 27.08 7.67 7.64
C ALA A 413 28.11 6.53 7.82
N SER A 414 29.40 6.86 7.86
CA SER A 414 30.48 5.89 8.06
C SER A 414 30.42 5.24 9.46
N LYS A 415 30.11 6.01 10.50
CA LYS A 415 29.90 5.47 11.86
C LYS A 415 28.71 4.52 11.91
N ILE A 416 27.58 4.89 11.31
CA ILE A 416 26.40 4.02 11.23
C ILE A 416 26.78 2.71 10.52
N GLN A 417 27.40 2.78 9.35
CA GLN A 417 27.75 1.58 8.56
C GLN A 417 28.65 0.61 9.34
N LYS A 418 29.70 1.14 9.99
CA LYS A 418 30.60 0.33 10.83
C LYS A 418 29.85 -0.30 12.00
N SER A 419 29.09 0.49 12.75
CA SER A 419 28.39 0.02 13.95
C SER A 419 27.24 -0.92 13.61
N PHE A 420 26.62 -0.76 12.44
CA PHE A 420 25.55 -1.64 11.97
C PHE A 420 26.08 -3.07 11.78
N LEU A 421 27.19 -3.23 11.06
CA LEU A 421 27.83 -4.54 10.89
C LEU A 421 28.26 -5.13 12.24
N GLU A 422 28.88 -4.32 13.12
CA GLU A 422 29.41 -4.78 14.41
C GLU A 422 28.32 -5.23 15.38
N HIS A 423 27.17 -4.54 15.40
CA HIS A 423 26.18 -4.72 16.46
C HIS A 423 24.90 -5.45 16.03
N PHE A 424 24.51 -5.36 14.75
CA PHE A 424 23.27 -5.98 14.26
C PHE A 424 23.47 -7.33 13.59
N TYR A 425 24.58 -7.61 12.92
CA TYR A 425 24.78 -8.92 12.30
C TYR A 425 25.12 -9.98 13.37
N ILE A 426 24.44 -11.13 13.34
CA ILE A 426 24.73 -12.27 14.22
C ILE A 426 25.58 -13.28 13.45
N PRO A 427 26.90 -13.32 13.65
CA PRO A 427 27.76 -14.30 12.99
C PRO A 427 27.56 -15.71 13.55
N GLU A 428 28.00 -16.72 12.80
CA GLU A 428 27.95 -18.13 13.24
C GLU A 428 28.72 -18.39 14.54
N THR A 429 29.71 -17.55 14.85
CA THR A 429 30.52 -17.63 16.06
C THR A 429 29.85 -16.99 17.29
N CYS A 430 28.68 -16.36 17.15
CA CYS A 430 28.01 -15.70 18.28
C CYS A 430 27.60 -16.71 19.36
N THR A 431 27.91 -16.37 20.62
CA THR A 431 27.64 -17.19 21.82
C THR A 431 26.81 -16.45 22.87
N ASP A 432 26.21 -15.31 22.52
CA ASP A 432 25.34 -14.58 23.45
C ASP A 432 24.14 -15.46 23.84
N LYS A 433 23.82 -15.47 25.15
CA LYS A 433 22.78 -16.32 25.76
C LYS A 433 21.38 -16.10 25.17
N TYR A 434 21.13 -14.97 24.52
CA TYR A 434 19.83 -14.64 23.94
C TYR A 434 19.70 -14.98 22.45
N VAL A 435 20.76 -15.50 21.81
CA VAL A 435 20.74 -15.85 20.39
C VAL A 435 19.76 -16.98 20.13
N ASN A 436 18.66 -16.67 19.43
CA ASN A 436 17.75 -17.66 18.89
C ASN A 436 18.25 -18.23 17.55
N ARG A 437 18.76 -17.36 16.67
CA ARG A 437 19.28 -17.72 15.34
C ARG A 437 20.56 -16.99 15.00
N LYS A 438 21.37 -17.63 14.15
CA LYS A 438 22.61 -17.11 13.59
C LYS A 438 22.46 -16.82 12.10
N GLY A 439 23.37 -16.03 11.54
CA GLY A 439 23.31 -15.61 10.14
C GLY A 439 22.17 -14.64 9.84
N ILE A 440 21.63 -13.96 10.85
CA ILE A 440 20.54 -12.99 10.73
C ILE A 440 21.01 -11.58 11.10
N ILE A 441 20.18 -10.59 10.77
CA ILE A 441 20.30 -9.22 11.28
C ILE A 441 19.32 -9.07 12.44
N LYS A 442 19.81 -8.61 13.59
CA LYS A 442 19.03 -8.32 14.80
C LYS A 442 17.89 -7.36 14.53
N ASP A 443 16.82 -7.49 15.29
CA ASP A 443 15.70 -6.56 15.23
C ASP A 443 15.98 -5.22 15.92
N SER A 444 16.77 -5.27 17.00
CA SER A 444 17.22 -4.12 17.76
C SER A 444 18.59 -4.34 18.40
N PHE A 445 19.18 -3.27 18.94
CA PHE A 445 20.42 -3.35 19.70
C PHE A 445 20.32 -2.56 21.02
N LYS A 446 20.66 -3.25 22.11
CA LYS A 446 20.53 -2.80 23.51
C LYS A 446 19.10 -2.42 23.87
N SER A 447 18.13 -3.22 23.46
CA SER A 447 16.80 -3.16 24.05
C SER A 447 16.86 -3.44 25.56
N SER A 448 15.91 -2.91 26.31
CA SER A 448 15.85 -3.11 27.76
C SER A 448 15.61 -4.56 28.18
N LEU A 449 14.98 -5.36 27.31
CA LEU A 449 14.68 -6.77 27.56
C LEU A 449 15.79 -7.72 27.08
N GLY A 450 16.76 -7.24 26.30
CA GLY A 450 17.92 -7.98 25.83
C GLY A 450 17.60 -9.06 24.79
N TYR A 451 16.67 -9.98 25.07
CA TYR A 451 16.31 -11.05 24.15
C TYR A 451 15.60 -10.53 22.88
N THR A 452 14.92 -9.38 22.97
CA THR A 452 14.22 -8.79 21.82
C THR A 452 15.19 -8.29 20.74
N ASP A 453 16.45 -8.02 21.09
CA ASP A 453 17.50 -7.72 20.10
C ASP A 453 17.68 -8.90 19.12
N TYR A 454 17.61 -10.13 19.63
CA TYR A 454 17.97 -11.36 18.93
C TYR A 454 16.79 -12.07 18.24
N GLN A 455 15.60 -11.46 18.24
CA GLN A 455 14.44 -12.01 17.55
C GLN A 455 14.57 -11.85 16.03
N LEU A 456 14.32 -12.93 15.29
CA LEU A 456 14.15 -12.83 13.84
C LEU A 456 12.80 -12.18 13.53
N ARG A 457 12.84 -10.93 13.07
CA ARG A 457 11.68 -10.12 12.65
C ARG A 457 11.92 -9.55 11.26
N PRO A 458 10.87 -9.13 10.52
CA PRO A 458 11.04 -8.68 9.15
C PRO A 458 11.57 -7.23 9.03
N ASN A 459 11.75 -6.50 10.15
CA ASN A 459 12.08 -5.08 10.16
C ASN A 459 13.41 -4.73 9.49
N PHE A 460 14.42 -5.62 9.54
CA PHE A 460 15.71 -5.38 8.88
C PHE A 460 15.56 -5.30 7.35
N CYS A 461 14.48 -5.85 6.79
CA CYS A 461 14.19 -5.73 5.37
C CYS A 461 13.98 -4.26 4.97
N ILE A 462 13.42 -3.43 5.85
CA ILE A 462 13.26 -2.00 5.61
C ILE A 462 14.63 -1.34 5.52
N ALA A 463 15.55 -1.68 6.44
CA ALA A 463 16.91 -1.13 6.41
C ALA A 463 17.66 -1.50 5.12
N LEU A 464 17.57 -2.76 4.68
CA LEU A 464 18.19 -3.23 3.44
C LEU A 464 17.50 -2.69 2.18
N ASP A 465 16.21 -2.37 2.25
CA ASP A 465 15.48 -1.75 1.16
C ASP A 465 15.94 -0.30 0.93
N VAL A 466 15.95 0.52 1.98
CA VAL A 466 16.35 1.94 1.87
C VAL A 466 17.87 2.12 1.75
N ALA A 467 18.66 1.18 2.26
CA ALA A 467 20.11 1.23 2.27
C ALA A 467 20.76 -0.13 1.94
N PRO A 468 20.68 -0.60 0.67
CA PRO A 468 21.20 -1.92 0.30
C PRO A 468 22.72 -2.06 0.42
N ASN A 469 23.46 -0.95 0.50
CA ASN A 469 24.91 -0.93 0.71
C ASN A 469 25.33 -0.76 2.18
N LEU A 470 24.38 -0.84 3.13
CA LEU A 470 24.66 -0.69 4.56
C LEU A 470 25.51 -1.84 5.13
N ILE A 471 25.45 -3.02 4.51
CA ILE A 471 26.23 -4.20 4.87
C ILE A 471 26.64 -4.97 3.60
N ASP A 472 27.62 -5.87 3.72
CA ASP A 472 28.03 -6.74 2.62
C ASP A 472 26.82 -7.50 2.01
N PRO A 473 26.65 -7.48 0.67
CA PRO A 473 25.52 -8.11 0.00
C PRO A 473 25.37 -9.61 0.26
N ASN A 474 26.45 -10.36 0.55
CA ASN A 474 26.35 -11.79 0.86
C ASN A 474 25.76 -11.99 2.27
N LEU A 475 26.17 -11.17 3.25
CA LEU A 475 25.60 -11.20 4.59
C LEU A 475 24.13 -10.79 4.56
N ALA A 476 23.79 -9.72 3.82
CA ALA A 476 22.42 -9.29 3.60
C ALA A 476 21.56 -10.39 2.96
N TRP A 477 22.08 -11.06 1.93
CA TRP A 477 21.39 -12.15 1.25
C TRP A 477 21.14 -13.34 2.18
N ASN A 478 22.13 -13.74 2.99
CA ASN A 478 21.95 -14.83 3.97
C ASN A 478 20.83 -14.50 4.97
N ALA A 479 20.77 -13.26 5.46
CA ALA A 479 19.69 -12.82 6.37
C ALA A 479 18.32 -12.81 5.67
N LEU A 480 18.25 -12.33 4.41
CA LEU A 480 17.01 -12.33 3.61
C LEU A 480 16.53 -13.74 3.27
N GLU A 481 17.43 -14.69 2.99
CA GLU A 481 17.08 -16.09 2.77
C GLU A 481 16.56 -16.74 4.06
N CYS A 482 17.13 -16.39 5.22
CA CYS A 482 16.61 -16.81 6.51
C CYS A 482 15.18 -16.28 6.74
N ALA A 483 14.94 -14.99 6.50
CA ALA A 483 13.58 -14.42 6.56
C ALA A 483 12.63 -15.07 5.54
N GLY A 484 13.10 -15.37 4.32
CA GLY A 484 12.33 -16.07 3.30
C GLY A 484 11.86 -17.44 3.74
N ASN A 485 12.80 -18.25 4.22
CA ASN A 485 12.58 -19.65 4.59
C ASN A 485 11.81 -19.82 5.91
N ILE A 486 11.70 -18.78 6.74
CA ILE A 486 11.07 -18.87 8.07
C ILE A 486 9.83 -17.98 8.17
N LEU A 487 9.97 -16.68 7.85
CA LEU A 487 8.90 -15.70 8.02
C LEU A 487 7.97 -15.61 6.80
N ALA A 488 8.50 -15.79 5.59
CA ALA A 488 7.74 -15.55 4.35
C ALA A 488 7.16 -16.83 3.73
N ILE A 489 7.77 -18.00 3.93
CA ILE A 489 7.43 -19.22 3.19
C ILE A 489 5.99 -19.69 3.39
N ASN A 490 5.48 -19.56 4.62
CA ASN A 490 4.11 -19.92 4.98
C ASN A 490 3.17 -18.70 5.00
N ALA A 491 3.67 -17.50 4.69
CA ALA A 491 2.88 -16.27 4.64
C ALA A 491 2.63 -15.90 3.17
N PRO A 492 1.53 -16.39 2.55
CA PRO A 492 1.34 -16.28 1.12
C PRO A 492 1.15 -14.82 0.65
N LEU A 493 0.63 -13.96 1.54
CA LEU A 493 0.35 -12.55 1.29
C LEU A 493 1.32 -11.63 2.05
N GLY A 494 1.39 -11.77 3.38
CA GLY A 494 2.29 -10.97 4.21
C GLY A 494 3.65 -11.63 4.48
N ILE A 495 4.26 -11.21 5.58
CA ILE A 495 5.44 -11.83 6.20
C ILE A 495 5.20 -11.88 7.71
N CYS A 496 5.50 -12.99 8.36
CA CYS A 496 5.31 -13.12 9.81
C CYS A 496 6.10 -12.04 10.56
N THR A 497 5.45 -11.37 11.50
CA THR A 497 6.09 -10.32 12.32
C THR A 497 7.10 -10.84 13.33
N LEU A 498 7.07 -12.15 13.61
CA LEU A 498 8.00 -12.85 14.48
C LEU A 498 8.21 -14.28 13.99
N ASP A 499 9.39 -14.84 14.25
CA ASP A 499 9.73 -16.23 14.02
C ASP A 499 8.72 -17.20 14.68
N PRO A 500 8.09 -18.12 13.91
CA PRO A 500 7.18 -19.14 14.44
C PRO A 500 7.76 -20.08 15.52
N LYS A 501 9.10 -20.16 15.66
CA LYS A 501 9.75 -20.92 16.73
C LYS A 501 9.99 -20.10 18.01
N ASP A 502 9.78 -18.80 17.97
CA ASP A 502 9.90 -17.96 19.16
C ASP A 502 8.76 -18.29 20.15
N TRP A 503 9.07 -18.31 21.45
CA TRP A 503 8.11 -18.66 22.49
C TRP A 503 7.00 -17.61 22.65
N THR A 504 7.20 -16.37 22.18
CA THR A 504 6.14 -15.35 22.15
C THR A 504 5.32 -15.34 20.87
N TYR A 505 5.58 -16.25 19.92
CA TYR A 505 4.86 -16.29 18.66
C TYR A 505 3.38 -16.64 18.84
N ASN A 506 2.50 -15.79 18.31
CA ASN A 506 1.09 -16.06 18.13
C ASN A 506 0.58 -15.37 16.85
N GLY A 507 0.30 -16.16 15.81
CA GLY A 507 -0.12 -15.67 14.50
C GLY A 507 -1.61 -15.35 14.33
N TYR A 508 -2.42 -15.36 15.39
CA TYR A 508 -3.87 -15.17 15.31
C TYR A 508 -4.33 -13.93 16.05
N TYR A 509 -4.44 -12.81 15.35
CA TYR A 509 -4.94 -11.56 15.93
C TYR A 509 -6.47 -11.59 16.05
N ASN A 510 -6.95 -11.34 17.28
CA ASN A 510 -8.34 -11.06 17.61
C ASN A 510 -8.37 -9.91 18.62
N ASN A 511 -8.81 -8.73 18.19
CA ASN A 511 -8.83 -7.53 19.03
C ASN A 511 -9.98 -7.54 20.05
N THR A 512 -11.02 -8.34 19.79
CA THR A 512 -12.23 -8.42 20.63
C THR A 512 -12.09 -9.43 21.77
N ASP A 513 -11.12 -10.34 21.71
CA ASP A 513 -10.80 -11.26 22.80
C ASP A 513 -10.47 -10.46 24.07
N ASP A 514 -11.10 -10.79 25.19
CA ASP A 514 -10.82 -10.17 26.50
C ASP A 514 -10.74 -11.23 27.60
N GLY A 515 -10.27 -12.42 27.22
CA GLY A 515 -10.02 -13.53 28.12
C GLY A 515 -8.81 -13.29 29.04
N ASN A 516 -8.46 -14.33 29.80
CA ASN A 516 -7.40 -14.25 30.82
C ASN A 516 -5.99 -14.51 30.25
N ASN A 517 -5.86 -14.77 28.94
CA ASN A 517 -4.56 -14.96 28.31
C ASN A 517 -3.96 -13.60 27.91
N LYS A 518 -2.91 -13.18 28.62
CA LYS A 518 -2.17 -11.95 28.36
C LYS A 518 -1.81 -11.73 26.88
N VAL A 519 -1.43 -12.81 26.18
CA VAL A 519 -0.90 -12.74 24.81
C VAL A 519 -1.98 -12.41 23.79
N THR A 520 -3.21 -12.90 23.98
CA THR A 520 -4.30 -12.72 23.02
C THR A 520 -5.30 -11.65 23.44
N ALA A 521 -5.44 -11.40 24.74
CA ALA A 521 -6.39 -10.44 25.27
C ALA A 521 -6.15 -9.02 24.70
N LYS A 522 -7.22 -8.45 24.17
CA LYS A 522 -7.30 -7.20 23.40
C LYS A 522 -6.25 -7.12 22.29
N GLY A 523 -5.91 -8.27 21.71
CA GLY A 523 -4.99 -8.40 20.59
C GLY A 523 -3.56 -7.97 20.89
N TRP A 524 -3.05 -8.24 22.10
CA TRP A 524 -1.65 -7.93 22.46
C TRP A 524 -0.63 -8.53 21.48
N ASN A 525 -0.97 -9.64 20.83
CA ASN A 525 -0.17 -10.30 19.80
C ASN A 525 -0.13 -9.63 18.40
N TYR A 526 -0.66 -8.42 18.23
CA TYR A 526 -0.78 -7.73 16.92
C TYR A 526 0.49 -7.76 16.04
N HIS A 527 1.67 -7.69 16.68
CA HIS A 527 2.98 -7.75 16.02
C HIS A 527 3.85 -8.91 16.51
N GLN A 528 3.26 -10.01 16.96
CA GLN A 528 3.98 -11.18 17.48
C GLN A 528 3.70 -12.45 16.69
N GLY A 529 3.44 -12.33 15.40
CA GLY A 529 3.14 -13.47 14.55
C GLY A 529 2.24 -13.20 13.36
N PRO A 530 1.23 -12.28 13.43
CA PRO A 530 0.42 -11.93 12.29
C PRO A 530 1.29 -11.50 11.10
N GLU A 531 0.77 -11.71 9.90
CA GLU A 531 1.48 -11.58 8.64
C GLU A 531 1.16 -10.23 8.00
N TRP A 532 2.15 -9.34 7.95
CA TRP A 532 1.92 -7.96 7.49
C TRP A 532 2.33 -7.74 6.05
N LEU A 533 1.50 -7.05 5.26
CA LEU A 533 1.71 -6.95 3.80
C LEU A 533 2.73 -5.88 3.41
N TRP A 534 2.72 -4.71 4.04
CA TRP A 534 3.65 -3.63 3.68
C TRP A 534 5.12 -4.01 3.94
N VAL A 535 5.40 -4.73 5.04
CA VAL A 535 6.77 -5.21 5.33
C VAL A 535 7.14 -6.40 4.43
N ALA A 536 6.16 -7.16 3.94
CA ALA A 536 6.42 -8.13 2.88
C ALA A 536 6.86 -7.44 1.59
N CYS A 537 6.34 -6.23 1.30
CA CYS A 537 6.83 -5.40 0.20
C CYS A 537 8.25 -4.90 0.44
N ALA A 538 8.57 -4.43 1.66
CA ALA A 538 9.96 -4.09 2.02
C ALA A 538 10.93 -5.28 1.84
N TYR A 539 10.52 -6.49 2.23
CA TYR A 539 11.26 -7.73 1.98
C TYR A 539 11.47 -8.01 0.48
N MET A 540 10.43 -7.90 -0.33
CA MET A 540 10.53 -8.09 -1.79
C MET A 540 11.48 -7.07 -2.42
N SER A 541 11.36 -5.80 -2.03
CA SER A 541 12.21 -4.71 -2.54
C SER A 541 13.67 -4.88 -2.12
N ALA A 542 13.92 -5.22 -0.84
CA ALA A 542 15.26 -5.54 -0.36
C ALA A 542 15.88 -6.73 -1.12
N LYS A 543 15.12 -7.82 -1.36
CA LYS A 543 15.63 -8.95 -2.16
C LYS A 543 15.98 -8.53 -3.58
N LEU A 544 15.17 -7.72 -4.25
CA LEU A 544 15.49 -7.22 -5.60
C LEU A 544 16.80 -6.42 -5.61
N LYS A 545 16.95 -5.48 -4.68
CA LYS A 545 18.13 -4.62 -4.58
C LYS A 545 19.40 -5.42 -4.25
N ILE A 546 19.35 -6.31 -3.26
CA ILE A 546 20.49 -7.15 -2.88
C ILE A 546 20.82 -8.18 -3.98
N ALA A 547 19.82 -8.84 -4.57
CA ALA A 547 20.05 -9.77 -5.68
C ALA A 547 20.64 -9.05 -6.92
N SER A 548 20.27 -7.79 -7.16
CA SER A 548 20.87 -6.97 -8.22
C SER A 548 22.35 -6.69 -7.95
N LEU A 549 22.73 -6.37 -6.71
CA LEU A 549 24.13 -6.21 -6.31
C LEU A 549 24.92 -7.53 -6.49
N LEU A 550 24.34 -8.65 -6.08
CA LEU A 550 24.95 -9.98 -6.27
C LEU A 550 25.09 -10.35 -7.75
N TYR A 551 24.10 -10.02 -8.58
CA TYR A 551 24.14 -10.25 -10.03
C TYR A 551 25.32 -9.51 -10.67
N LYS A 552 25.54 -8.24 -10.29
CA LYS A 552 26.69 -7.43 -10.74
C LYS A 552 28.03 -8.09 -10.36
N ASN A 553 28.06 -8.89 -9.30
CA ASN A 553 29.21 -9.69 -8.86
C ASN A 553 29.25 -11.13 -9.41
N GLY A 554 28.44 -11.44 -10.43
CA GLY A 554 28.43 -12.74 -11.11
C GLY A 554 27.47 -13.79 -10.55
N ARG A 555 26.79 -13.52 -9.43
CA ARG A 555 25.81 -14.42 -8.79
C ARG A 555 24.41 -14.21 -9.39
N LYS A 556 24.18 -14.83 -10.56
CA LYS A 556 22.95 -14.61 -11.35
C LYS A 556 21.74 -15.40 -10.89
N LEU A 557 21.92 -16.50 -10.16
CA LEU A 557 20.82 -17.42 -9.80
C LEU A 557 19.82 -16.75 -8.85
N GLU A 558 20.35 -16.04 -7.86
CA GLU A 558 19.67 -15.32 -6.80
C GLU A 558 18.69 -14.28 -7.37
N TRP A 559 19.08 -13.61 -8.45
CA TRP A 559 18.23 -12.67 -9.19
C TRP A 559 17.01 -13.36 -9.81
N HIS A 560 17.21 -14.47 -10.53
CA HIS A 560 16.11 -15.16 -11.20
C HIS A 560 15.14 -15.79 -10.19
N GLN A 561 15.66 -16.39 -9.11
CA GLN A 561 14.85 -16.91 -8.01
C GLN A 561 14.02 -15.81 -7.35
N THR A 562 14.62 -14.64 -7.12
CA THR A 562 13.93 -13.46 -6.56
C THR A 562 12.79 -13.01 -7.47
N LEU A 563 13.02 -12.90 -8.78
CA LEU A 563 11.96 -12.53 -9.72
C LEU A 563 10.78 -13.51 -9.68
N ASP A 564 11.05 -14.81 -9.68
CA ASP A 564 10.00 -15.83 -9.66
C ASP A 564 9.20 -15.85 -8.35
N GLU A 565 9.87 -15.62 -7.22
CA GLU A 565 9.21 -15.45 -5.92
C GLU A 565 8.26 -14.24 -5.93
N ILE A 566 8.76 -13.08 -6.34
CA ILE A 566 8.01 -11.82 -6.32
C ILE A 566 6.84 -11.86 -7.30
N ARG A 567 7.04 -12.39 -8.51
CA ARG A 567 5.97 -12.59 -9.50
C ARG A 567 4.82 -13.42 -8.96
N ARG A 568 5.13 -14.52 -8.23
CA ARG A 568 4.11 -15.36 -7.61
C ARG A 568 3.32 -14.62 -6.52
N ARG A 569 3.98 -13.77 -5.73
CA ARG A 569 3.30 -12.95 -4.71
C ARG A 569 2.46 -11.83 -5.34
N LEU A 570 2.98 -11.10 -6.33
CA LEU A 570 2.22 -10.09 -7.08
C LEU A 570 0.98 -10.69 -7.77
N TYR A 571 1.06 -11.91 -8.29
CA TYR A 571 -0.11 -12.60 -8.84
C TYR A 571 -1.20 -12.89 -7.78
N ARG A 572 -0.81 -13.19 -6.54
CA ARG A 572 -1.79 -13.32 -5.43
C ARG A 572 -2.43 -11.97 -5.11
N TYR A 573 -1.64 -10.90 -5.10
CA TYR A 573 -2.17 -9.54 -4.92
C TYR A 573 -3.16 -9.19 -6.04
N GLU A 574 -2.85 -9.52 -7.30
CA GLU A 574 -3.75 -9.30 -8.44
C GLU A 574 -5.10 -10.01 -8.25
N LYS A 575 -5.09 -11.25 -7.75
CA LYS A 575 -6.32 -12.00 -7.44
C LYS A 575 -7.16 -11.33 -6.37
N ILE A 576 -6.55 -10.79 -5.32
CA ILE A 576 -7.26 -10.09 -4.24
C ILE A 576 -7.82 -8.76 -4.75
N LEU A 577 -7.03 -7.98 -5.49
CA LEU A 577 -7.50 -6.75 -6.10
C LEU A 577 -8.66 -6.98 -7.08
N THR A 578 -8.64 -8.10 -7.79
CA THR A 578 -9.69 -8.45 -8.76
C THR A 578 -10.97 -8.96 -8.11
N ASN A 579 -10.87 -9.85 -7.11
CA ASN A 579 -12.04 -10.59 -6.58
C ASN A 579 -12.42 -10.20 -5.14
N GLY A 580 -11.55 -9.46 -4.44
CA GLY A 580 -11.77 -9.04 -3.05
C GLY A 580 -12.81 -7.94 -2.95
N GLU A 581 -13.61 -7.96 -1.89
CA GLU A 581 -14.73 -7.03 -1.65
C GLU A 581 -14.33 -5.55 -1.73
N TRP A 582 -13.10 -5.22 -1.33
CA TRP A 582 -12.59 -3.86 -1.26
C TRP A 582 -11.72 -3.43 -2.44
N ALA A 583 -11.51 -4.31 -3.43
CA ALA A 583 -10.63 -4.07 -4.58
C ALA A 583 -9.26 -3.47 -4.17
N SER A 584 -8.71 -3.94 -3.06
CA SER A 584 -7.52 -3.41 -2.40
C SER A 584 -6.76 -4.53 -1.68
N LEU A 585 -5.63 -4.19 -1.04
CA LEU A 585 -4.86 -5.12 -0.23
C LEU A 585 -5.10 -4.87 1.26
N PRO A 586 -5.25 -5.93 2.08
CA PRO A 586 -5.45 -5.79 3.52
C PRO A 586 -4.17 -5.33 4.22
N GLU A 587 -4.32 -4.87 5.46
CA GLU A 587 -3.22 -4.53 6.35
C GLU A 587 -2.40 -5.77 6.74
N LEU A 588 -3.09 -6.82 7.16
CA LEU A 588 -2.47 -8.06 7.63
C LEU A 588 -3.35 -9.28 7.38
N THR A 589 -2.74 -10.45 7.51
CA THR A 589 -3.43 -11.74 7.63
C THR A 589 -3.06 -12.43 8.94
N ASN A 590 -3.93 -13.33 9.39
CA ASN A 590 -3.55 -14.30 10.40
C ASN A 590 -2.61 -15.35 9.78
N ALA A 591 -2.12 -16.27 10.60
CA ALA A 591 -1.18 -17.31 10.18
C ALA A 591 -1.66 -18.06 8.94
N LYS A 592 -0.71 -18.38 8.05
CA LYS A 592 -0.92 -19.12 6.80
C LYS A 592 -1.80 -18.39 5.79
N GLY A 593 -1.85 -17.06 5.86
CA GLY A 593 -2.70 -16.22 4.99
C GLY A 593 -4.18 -16.28 5.31
N GLU A 594 -4.57 -16.75 6.50
CA GLU A 594 -5.96 -16.77 6.92
C GLU A 594 -6.51 -15.33 7.06
N LYS A 595 -7.76 -15.12 6.65
CA LYS A 595 -8.41 -13.80 6.77
C LYS A 595 -8.48 -13.41 8.24
N CYS A 596 -7.97 -12.24 8.58
CA CYS A 596 -8.17 -11.64 9.89
C CYS A 596 -9.40 -10.73 9.85
N GLY A 597 -10.37 -10.97 10.74
CA GLY A 597 -11.61 -10.17 10.80
C GLY A 597 -11.41 -8.74 11.29
N ASP A 598 -10.37 -8.50 12.08
CA ASP A 598 -10.01 -7.17 12.62
C ASP A 598 -8.99 -6.42 11.74
N SER A 599 -8.46 -7.05 10.68
CA SER A 599 -7.56 -6.37 9.76
C SER A 599 -8.31 -5.33 8.96
N CYS A 600 -7.71 -4.15 8.78
CA CYS A 600 -8.19 -3.20 7.78
C CYS A 600 -8.13 -3.88 6.40
N PRO A 601 -9.25 -3.97 5.65
CA PRO A 601 -9.31 -4.74 4.40
C PRO A 601 -8.74 -3.99 3.19
N ALA A 602 -8.59 -2.66 3.28
CA ALA A 602 -7.96 -1.82 2.28
C ALA A 602 -6.98 -0.87 2.97
N GLN A 603 -5.68 -1.04 2.75
CA GLN A 603 -4.67 -0.30 3.52
C GLN A 603 -3.64 0.39 2.61
N ALA A 604 -3.45 1.69 2.84
CA ALA A 604 -2.70 2.58 1.97
C ALA A 604 -1.24 2.16 1.79
N TRP A 605 -0.53 1.87 2.89
CA TRP A 605 0.87 1.44 2.81
C TRP A 605 1.07 0.11 2.07
N SER A 606 0.08 -0.78 2.04
CA SER A 606 0.22 -2.10 1.40
C SER A 606 0.09 -1.94 -0.11
N VAL A 607 -0.84 -1.09 -0.55
CA VAL A 607 -1.00 -0.70 -1.97
C VAL A 607 0.19 0.15 -2.43
N GLY A 608 0.57 1.17 -1.66
CA GLY A 608 1.67 2.06 -1.99
C GLY A 608 3.01 1.32 -2.13
N TYR A 609 3.37 0.50 -1.14
CA TYR A 609 4.64 -0.22 -1.19
C TYR A 609 4.63 -1.34 -2.23
N ALA A 610 3.47 -1.91 -2.58
CA ALA A 610 3.38 -2.85 -3.70
C ALA A 610 3.65 -2.19 -5.06
N LEU A 611 3.22 -0.92 -5.27
CA LEU A 611 3.61 -0.13 -6.44
C LEU A 611 5.13 0.12 -6.47
N ASP A 612 5.72 0.42 -5.32
CA ASP A 612 7.15 0.64 -5.19
C ASP A 612 7.98 -0.63 -5.49
N VAL A 613 7.50 -1.82 -5.12
CA VAL A 613 8.13 -3.10 -5.49
C VAL A 613 8.15 -3.29 -7.02
N ILE A 614 7.06 -2.95 -7.72
CA ILE A 614 6.99 -3.04 -9.19
C ILE A 614 8.00 -2.09 -9.83
N GLU A 615 8.10 -0.86 -9.32
CA GLU A 615 9.06 0.12 -9.81
C GLU A 615 10.50 -0.28 -9.50
N THR A 616 10.78 -0.79 -8.30
CA THR A 616 12.10 -1.32 -7.92
C THR A 616 12.50 -2.48 -8.82
N MET A 617 11.58 -3.40 -9.11
CA MET A 617 11.82 -4.51 -10.03
C MET A 617 12.17 -3.98 -11.43
N ARG A 618 11.43 -3.00 -11.94
CA ARG A 618 11.69 -2.36 -13.25
C ARG A 618 13.07 -1.70 -13.28
N LYS A 619 13.40 -0.87 -12.28
CA LYS A 619 14.70 -0.19 -12.16
C LYS A 619 15.86 -1.18 -12.14
N CYS A 620 15.79 -2.21 -11.28
CA CYS A 620 16.82 -3.24 -11.23
C CYS A 620 16.94 -4.01 -12.56
N GLN A 621 15.83 -4.35 -13.23
CA GLN A 621 15.87 -5.00 -14.54
C GLN A 621 16.55 -4.15 -15.61
N GLU A 622 16.31 -2.83 -15.60
CA GLU A 622 16.94 -1.87 -16.51
C GLU A 622 18.43 -1.73 -16.26
N GLU A 623 18.84 -1.53 -15.00
CA GLU A 623 20.25 -1.43 -14.63
C GLU A 623 21.06 -2.69 -15.00
N LEU A 624 20.44 -3.86 -14.91
CA LEU A 624 21.08 -5.13 -15.22
C LEU A 624 21.00 -5.50 -16.72
N GLY A 625 20.26 -4.74 -17.54
CA GLY A 625 19.99 -5.09 -18.93
C GLY A 625 19.21 -6.40 -19.10
N THR A 626 18.48 -6.83 -18.06
CA THR A 626 17.69 -8.08 -18.06
C THR A 626 16.24 -7.86 -18.45
N ARG A 627 15.85 -6.60 -18.70
CA ARG A 627 14.55 -6.25 -19.25
C ARG A 627 14.44 -6.81 -20.66
N ALA A 628 13.45 -7.69 -20.89
CA ALA A 628 13.09 -8.06 -22.26
C ALA A 628 12.75 -6.77 -23.04
N CYS A 629 13.44 -6.53 -24.16
CA CYS A 629 13.37 -5.29 -24.92
C CYS A 629 11.91 -4.82 -25.13
N PRO A 630 11.55 -3.56 -24.80
CA PRO A 630 10.21 -3.01 -25.03
C PRO A 630 9.82 -2.84 -26.51
N GLY A 631 10.68 -3.24 -27.45
CA GLY A 631 10.56 -2.95 -28.89
C GLY A 631 10.44 -4.18 -29.79
N VAL A 632 10.41 -5.40 -29.27
CA VAL A 632 10.00 -6.54 -30.11
C VAL A 632 8.48 -6.47 -30.19
N ASN A 633 7.99 -5.90 -31.29
CA ASN A 633 6.70 -6.24 -31.88
C ASN A 633 6.65 -7.77 -32.03
N LEU A 634 6.32 -8.48 -30.96
CA LEU A 634 5.68 -9.78 -31.07
C LEU A 634 4.41 -9.48 -31.84
N LYS A 635 4.45 -9.70 -33.15
CA LYS A 635 3.28 -9.79 -34.03
C LYS A 635 2.18 -10.39 -33.18
N MET A 636 1.13 -9.60 -32.90
CA MET A 636 -0.03 -10.08 -32.17
C MET A 636 -0.41 -11.45 -32.73
N PRO A 637 -0.28 -12.55 -31.96
CA PRO A 637 -0.84 -13.80 -32.40
C PRO A 637 -2.35 -13.62 -32.41
N ALA A 638 -2.97 -14.04 -33.52
CA ALA A 638 -4.41 -13.91 -33.72
C ALA A 638 -5.20 -14.40 -32.50
N ILE A 639 -6.13 -13.56 -32.04
CA ILE A 639 -7.10 -13.88 -30.99
C ILE A 639 -7.79 -15.21 -31.34
N PRO A 640 -7.74 -16.26 -30.50
CA PRO A 640 -8.52 -17.47 -30.69
C PRO A 640 -10.00 -17.13 -30.56
N ARG A 641 -10.69 -17.13 -31.69
CA ARG A 641 -12.13 -16.89 -31.80
C ARG A 641 -12.88 -18.20 -31.55
N VAL A 642 -13.37 -18.36 -30.31
CA VAL A 642 -14.22 -19.50 -29.85
C VAL A 642 -15.48 -19.65 -30.71
N ASP A 643 -15.88 -18.60 -31.42
CA ASP A 643 -16.94 -18.56 -32.44
C ASP A 643 -16.73 -19.52 -33.63
N ARG A 644 -15.52 -20.02 -33.88
CA ARG A 644 -15.28 -21.00 -34.96
C ARG A 644 -15.59 -22.47 -34.60
N ILE A 645 -15.60 -22.83 -33.31
CA ILE A 645 -15.97 -24.20 -32.88
C ILE A 645 -17.48 -24.41 -33.02
N LYS A 646 -18.28 -23.36 -32.81
CA LYS A 646 -19.74 -23.42 -32.91
C LYS A 646 -20.21 -23.77 -34.33
N ASN A 647 -19.54 -23.26 -35.35
CA ASN A 647 -19.87 -23.58 -36.74
C ASN A 647 -19.54 -25.03 -37.10
N ILE A 648 -18.42 -25.56 -36.60
CA ILE A 648 -18.03 -26.97 -36.78
C ILE A 648 -19.00 -27.90 -36.03
N TYR A 649 -19.38 -27.54 -34.81
CA TYR A 649 -20.38 -28.26 -34.02
C TYR A 649 -21.76 -28.29 -34.71
N SER A 650 -22.24 -27.15 -35.21
CA SER A 650 -23.52 -27.06 -35.91
C SER A 650 -23.51 -27.86 -37.23
N ALA A 651 -22.41 -27.82 -37.99
CA ALA A 651 -22.25 -28.59 -39.22
C ALA A 651 -22.17 -30.11 -38.96
N ALA A 652 -21.41 -30.54 -37.94
CA ALA A 652 -21.29 -31.95 -37.57
C ALA A 652 -22.62 -32.54 -37.09
N LYS A 653 -23.39 -31.77 -36.30
CA LYS A 653 -24.73 -32.14 -35.83
C LYS A 653 -25.72 -32.24 -36.98
N ALA A 654 -25.66 -31.33 -37.96
CA ALA A 654 -26.50 -31.39 -39.16
C ALA A 654 -26.21 -32.62 -40.04
N LEU A 655 -24.99 -33.18 -39.96
CA LEU A 655 -24.56 -34.36 -40.71
C LEU A 655 -24.64 -35.67 -39.89
N ASN A 656 -25.28 -35.65 -38.72
CA ASN A 656 -25.50 -36.81 -37.84
C ASN A 656 -24.21 -37.54 -37.37
N PHE A 657 -23.08 -36.83 -37.27
CA PHE A 657 -21.85 -37.38 -36.72
C PHE A 657 -21.79 -37.22 -35.19
N GLY A 658 -21.39 -38.28 -34.49
CA GLY A 658 -20.97 -38.19 -33.09
C GLY A 658 -19.58 -37.57 -32.96
N PHE A 659 -19.31 -36.85 -31.86
CA PHE A 659 -17.99 -36.27 -31.59
C PHE A 659 -17.49 -36.64 -30.19
N ARG A 660 -16.17 -36.76 -30.05
CA ARG A 660 -15.47 -36.89 -28.77
C ARG A 660 -14.31 -35.91 -28.75
N LEU A 661 -14.27 -35.05 -27.73
CA LEU A 661 -13.13 -34.19 -27.47
C LEU A 661 -12.16 -34.97 -26.57
N SER A 662 -10.95 -35.26 -27.05
CA SER A 662 -9.89 -35.85 -26.22
C SER A 662 -8.69 -34.91 -26.23
N ALA A 663 -8.33 -34.39 -25.06
CA ALA A 663 -7.08 -33.67 -24.87
C ALA A 663 -5.99 -34.65 -24.43
N THR A 664 -4.86 -34.70 -25.13
CA THR A 664 -3.63 -35.27 -24.58
C THR A 664 -2.99 -34.22 -23.69
N ASN A 665 -3.15 -34.41 -22.38
CA ASN A 665 -2.46 -33.80 -21.25
C ASN A 665 -1.76 -32.44 -21.52
N PRO A 666 -2.35 -31.29 -21.15
CA PRO A 666 -1.56 -30.08 -21.03
C PRO A 666 -0.65 -30.24 -19.81
N GLN A 667 0.64 -30.52 -20.02
CA GLN A 667 1.60 -30.27 -18.95
C GLN A 667 1.45 -28.80 -18.55
N ALA A 668 1.19 -28.57 -17.26
CA ALA A 668 1.01 -27.24 -16.71
C ALA A 668 2.26 -26.40 -17.01
N VAL A 669 2.14 -25.42 -17.91
CA VAL A 669 3.18 -24.42 -18.09
C VAL A 669 2.99 -23.35 -17.02
N LEU A 670 4.06 -23.12 -16.26
CA LEU A 670 4.19 -22.09 -15.23
C LEU A 670 3.87 -20.70 -15.81
N PHE A 671 2.90 -20.02 -15.20
CA PHE A 671 2.52 -18.65 -15.51
C PHE A 671 3.47 -17.69 -14.78
N ASP A 672 4.24 -16.86 -15.49
CA ASP A 672 5.31 -16.02 -14.91
C ASP A 672 4.89 -14.58 -14.61
N GLY A 673 3.62 -14.22 -14.81
CA GLY A 673 3.05 -12.94 -14.36
C GLY A 673 3.63 -11.68 -15.03
N ILE A 674 4.51 -11.79 -16.04
CA ILE A 674 5.07 -10.63 -16.75
C ILE A 674 4.88 -10.72 -18.27
N SER A 675 4.73 -11.91 -18.85
CA SER A 675 4.37 -12.05 -20.25
C SER A 675 2.92 -12.52 -20.41
N GLY A 676 2.10 -11.76 -21.12
CA GLY A 676 0.76 -12.22 -21.48
C GLY A 676 0.85 -13.41 -22.43
N HIS A 677 0.75 -14.64 -21.92
CA HIS A 677 0.51 -15.83 -22.73
C HIS A 677 -0.63 -16.67 -22.15
N PHE A 678 -1.69 -16.78 -22.95
CA PHE A 678 -2.75 -17.76 -22.77
C PHE A 678 -2.23 -19.16 -23.11
N PRO A 679 -2.74 -20.23 -22.47
CA PRO A 679 -2.45 -21.58 -22.93
C PRO A 679 -2.87 -21.72 -24.39
N GLN A 680 -1.91 -21.89 -25.29
CA GLN A 680 -2.20 -22.33 -26.65
C GLN A 680 -2.63 -23.80 -26.56
N LEU A 681 -3.90 -24.06 -26.90
CA LEU A 681 -4.29 -25.39 -27.38
C LEU A 681 -3.67 -25.56 -28.77
N GLN A 682 -2.43 -26.04 -28.84
CA GLN A 682 -1.69 -26.14 -30.11
C GLN A 682 -2.29 -27.19 -31.06
N ARG A 683 -3.16 -28.08 -30.57
CA ARG A 683 -3.83 -29.08 -31.42
C ARG A 683 -5.15 -29.56 -30.79
N VAL A 684 -6.28 -29.28 -31.43
CA VAL A 684 -7.54 -30.01 -31.19
C VAL A 684 -7.64 -31.08 -32.27
N THR A 685 -7.64 -32.36 -31.88
CA THR A 685 -7.96 -33.43 -32.82
C THR A 685 -9.46 -33.71 -32.73
N ILE A 686 -10.19 -33.43 -33.80
CA ILE A 686 -11.61 -33.78 -33.93
C ILE A 686 -11.69 -35.08 -34.73
N ARG A 687 -12.15 -36.16 -34.10
CA ARG A 687 -12.44 -37.42 -34.80
C ARG A 687 -13.93 -37.49 -35.09
N PHE A 688 -14.28 -37.61 -36.37
CA PHE A 688 -15.63 -37.88 -36.82
C PHE A 688 -15.82 -39.39 -36.86
N CYS A 689 -16.70 -39.92 -36.02
CA CYS A 689 -17.08 -41.33 -36.08
C CYS A 689 -18.42 -41.44 -36.78
N LYS A 690 -18.45 -42.12 -37.93
CA LYS A 690 -19.70 -42.60 -38.53
C LYS A 690 -20.10 -43.86 -37.76
N THR A 691 -21.35 -43.94 -37.30
CA THR A 691 -21.91 -45.23 -36.87
C THR A 691 -22.18 -46.08 -38.10
#